data_AF-A0A7J2KB00-F1
#
_entry.id   AF-A0A7J2KB00-F1
#
_cell.length_a   1.000
_cell.length_b   1.000
_cell.length_c   1.000
_cell.angle_alpha   90.00
_cell.angle_beta   90.00
_cell.angle_gamma   90.00
#
_symmetry.space_group_name_H-M   'P 1'
#
loop_
_entity.id
_entity.type
_entity.pdbx_description
1 polymer ?
#
loop_
_entity_poly.entity_id
_entity_poly.type
_entity_poly.pdbx_seq_one_letter_code
_entity_poly.pdbx_strand_id
1 'polypeptide(L)'
;DHILYHEMKGKLVDVIGSVVRRLNLLFLSGKLSELPEDKRCELVLNRYYAYDLLLEIVWNLIGLESKRVGFCEEEINRALEIIVNALKDWENVERQEYGSPVILKAVIEEQLRSMKIVNKGNSMLAYMAGEVEKQLDENNLAESYINAMKKQFVNNIYYQASLKGLCKFGNDYALVLRWLRHLGYVQVSTNPALAARAYDDDPSLWEKFKKYAKEVLAKKYPEWFKDPEKYADDITMEATRFGLLDNFLVFRPPFFWSDYHDGLVSYQLNPLIAHDVEKSVKAAKEFAMRLEEDLKVYDEYLLWGYKTADVEKGRPNLVIKVAAAYPAALEIARRLNELGIGQNITVSYTVAQEVLIGVAALEGMAKAVKKGIKPTQTYDTNMGGRLEDHLRDVIAAQLVWKAIEKLSDEEKEEKVNELLAKLLKDEKKLEEAKKLPLKERIDYLVSKRVLGRNLLREEFVEFLAESGAFGPKDKLIEMLKEIQYDLALSGTFVAQRVYDILFSPWNREKWIKYLMGKYDLTREQAEYIFDRLDLLPASKRKPIDTLYTFASKNMTNTEFPNHQLAVQKEYMKPDFKLDDYAESILQSLDEKALKRLMERFEDFVKAYEASPELNELLRKVGITKDYGNRGVKVEDWPNYGPCRKTMKEFTNAYLAFREKVLAAIKEIKKELGI
;
A
#
# COMPACT_ATOMS: atom_id res chain seq x y z
N ASP A 1 19.77 -4.95 -8.13
CA ASP A 1 19.08 -6.06 -7.43
C ASP A 1 19.98 -7.25 -7.11
N HIS A 2 20.64 -7.90 -8.07
CA HIS A 2 21.48 -9.09 -7.79
C HIS A 2 22.52 -8.89 -6.66
N ILE A 3 23.13 -7.71 -6.55
CA ILE A 3 24.10 -7.41 -5.48
C ILE A 3 23.48 -7.44 -4.08
N LEU A 4 22.15 -7.33 -3.95
CA LEU A 4 21.45 -7.19 -2.69
C LEU A 4 21.20 -8.53 -2.00
N TYR A 5 22.28 -9.27 -1.75
CA TYR A 5 22.22 -10.56 -1.07
C TYR A 5 23.38 -10.72 -0.08
N HIS A 6 23.15 -11.45 1.01
CA HIS A 6 24.08 -11.46 2.14
C HIS A 6 25.46 -12.05 1.81
N GLU A 7 25.59 -12.90 0.79
CA GLU A 7 26.89 -13.46 0.34
C GLU A 7 27.77 -12.45 -0.42
N MET A 8 27.21 -11.30 -0.81
CA MET A 8 27.93 -10.21 -1.46
C MET A 8 28.80 -9.41 -0.47
N LYS A 9 28.57 -9.56 0.85
CA LYS A 9 29.34 -8.88 1.89
C LYS A 9 30.84 -9.16 1.76
N GLY A 10 31.65 -8.10 1.78
CA GLY A 10 33.11 -8.19 1.64
C GLY A 10 33.59 -8.46 0.22
N LYS A 11 32.70 -8.48 -0.78
CA LYS A 11 33.03 -8.70 -2.20
C LYS A 11 32.51 -7.58 -3.10
N LEU A 12 31.75 -6.63 -2.57
CA LEU A 12 31.05 -5.61 -3.34
C LEU A 12 32.04 -4.81 -4.19
N VAL A 13 33.14 -4.35 -3.61
CA VAL A 13 34.15 -3.52 -4.31
C VAL A 13 34.72 -4.25 -5.53
N ASP A 14 35.10 -5.52 -5.38
CA ASP A 14 35.67 -6.31 -6.48
C ASP A 14 34.65 -6.59 -7.59
N VAL A 15 33.41 -6.87 -7.20
CA VAL A 15 32.29 -7.08 -8.13
C VAL A 15 31.97 -5.80 -8.89
N ILE A 16 31.86 -4.66 -8.19
CA ILE A 16 31.61 -3.35 -8.81
C ILE A 16 32.75 -2.96 -9.74
N GLY A 17 34.01 -3.15 -9.34
CA GLY A 17 35.17 -2.92 -10.23
C GLY A 17 35.10 -3.78 -11.50
N SER A 18 34.70 -5.03 -11.38
CA SER A 18 34.52 -5.93 -12.53
C SER A 18 33.36 -5.51 -13.44
N VAL A 19 32.25 -5.04 -12.88
CA VAL A 19 31.11 -4.48 -13.62
C VAL A 19 31.54 -3.23 -14.38
N VAL A 20 32.16 -2.27 -13.69
CA VAL A 20 32.66 -1.01 -14.29
C VAL A 20 33.65 -1.30 -15.41
N ARG A 21 34.58 -2.25 -15.25
CA ARG A 21 35.50 -2.65 -16.33
C ARG A 21 34.74 -3.12 -17.58
N ARG A 22 33.72 -3.97 -17.42
CA ARG A 22 32.94 -4.49 -18.56
C ARG A 22 32.12 -3.38 -19.22
N LEU A 23 31.49 -2.53 -18.42
CA LEU A 23 30.72 -1.39 -18.94
C LEU A 23 31.63 -0.39 -19.65
N ASN A 24 32.83 -0.10 -19.15
CA ASN A 24 33.82 0.74 -19.82
C ASN A 24 34.15 0.23 -21.23
N LEU A 25 34.35 -1.07 -21.39
CA LEU A 25 34.61 -1.66 -22.71
C LEU A 25 33.44 -1.50 -23.69
N LEU A 26 32.20 -1.58 -23.18
CA LEU A 26 30.99 -1.34 -23.97
C LEU A 26 30.80 0.15 -24.29
N PHE A 27 31.04 1.02 -23.32
CA PHE A 27 30.85 2.46 -23.43
C PHE A 27 31.83 3.09 -24.43
N LEU A 28 33.07 2.61 -24.43
CA LEU A 28 34.18 3.10 -25.25
C LEU A 28 34.39 2.29 -26.54
N SER A 29 33.43 1.46 -26.96
CA SER A 29 33.60 0.56 -28.11
C SER A 29 33.68 1.27 -29.47
N GLY A 30 33.46 2.59 -29.53
CA GLY A 30 33.60 3.41 -30.72
C GLY A 30 33.15 4.86 -30.49
N LYS A 31 33.39 5.72 -31.49
CA LYS A 31 32.88 7.10 -31.52
C LYS A 31 31.63 7.18 -32.38
N LEU A 32 30.54 7.79 -31.88
CA LEU A 32 29.27 7.82 -32.61
C LEU A 32 29.36 8.51 -33.99
N SER A 33 30.25 9.50 -34.13
CA SER A 33 30.47 10.22 -35.39
C SER A 33 31.05 9.35 -36.50
N GLU A 34 31.72 8.25 -36.15
CA GLU A 34 32.44 7.36 -37.06
C GLU A 34 31.63 6.10 -37.40
N LEU A 35 30.47 5.92 -36.75
CA LEU A 35 29.63 4.73 -36.90
C LEU A 35 28.47 4.95 -37.90
N PRO A 36 28.08 3.90 -38.66
CA PRO A 36 26.83 3.88 -39.41
C PRO A 36 25.62 3.97 -38.46
N GLU A 37 24.47 4.37 -38.99
CA GLU A 37 23.29 4.75 -38.20
C GLU A 37 22.78 3.64 -37.27
N ASP A 38 22.73 2.40 -37.74
CA ASP A 38 22.32 1.23 -36.96
C ASP A 38 23.25 0.99 -35.76
N LYS A 39 24.57 1.06 -35.99
CA LYS A 39 25.60 0.91 -34.95
C LYS A 39 25.66 2.10 -34.01
N ARG A 40 25.30 3.29 -34.49
CA ARG A 40 25.15 4.50 -33.66
C ARG A 40 24.01 4.32 -32.67
N CYS A 41 22.84 3.89 -33.14
CA CYS A 41 21.68 3.63 -32.27
C CYS A 41 21.99 2.56 -31.21
N GLU A 42 22.64 1.47 -31.61
CA GLU A 42 23.08 0.40 -30.70
C GLU A 42 24.01 0.94 -29.61
N LEU A 43 25.03 1.73 -29.97
CA LEU A 43 25.97 2.29 -29.00
C LEU A 43 25.31 3.32 -28.07
N VAL A 44 24.40 4.16 -28.55
CA VAL A 44 23.63 5.08 -27.70
C VAL A 44 22.85 4.31 -26.64
N LEU A 45 22.16 3.24 -27.03
CA LEU A 45 21.41 2.39 -26.09
C LEU A 45 22.35 1.71 -25.08
N ASN A 46 23.48 1.19 -25.53
CA ASN A 46 24.46 0.58 -24.62
C ASN A 46 25.01 1.60 -23.61
N ARG A 47 25.32 2.83 -24.04
CA ARG A 47 25.75 3.91 -23.14
C ARG A 47 24.63 4.30 -22.16
N TYR A 48 23.39 4.41 -22.64
CA TYR A 48 22.21 4.66 -21.79
C TYR A 48 22.06 3.58 -20.70
N TYR A 49 22.07 2.31 -21.08
CA TYR A 49 21.92 1.20 -20.13
C TYR A 49 23.11 1.09 -19.17
N ALA A 50 24.32 1.45 -19.59
CA ALA A 50 25.48 1.49 -18.71
C ALA A 50 25.32 2.55 -17.61
N TYR A 51 24.90 3.76 -17.97
CA TYR A 51 24.57 4.81 -17.00
C TYR A 51 23.46 4.38 -16.05
N ASP A 52 22.33 3.92 -16.60
CA ASP A 52 21.17 3.52 -15.82
C ASP A 52 21.53 2.41 -14.82
N LEU A 53 22.27 1.39 -15.25
CA LEU A 53 22.74 0.31 -14.38
C LEU A 53 23.64 0.81 -13.24
N LEU A 54 24.61 1.68 -13.52
CA LEU A 54 25.49 2.20 -12.46
C LEU A 54 24.74 3.11 -11.48
N LEU A 55 23.81 3.94 -11.97
CA LEU A 55 22.96 4.78 -11.12
C LEU A 55 22.03 3.92 -10.25
N GLU A 56 21.42 2.88 -10.81
CA GLU A 56 20.62 1.90 -10.07
C GLU A 56 21.43 1.19 -8.98
N ILE A 57 22.70 0.86 -9.24
CA ILE A 57 23.58 0.34 -8.20
C ILE A 57 23.82 1.40 -7.11
N VAL A 58 24.09 2.66 -7.47
CA VAL A 58 24.24 3.76 -6.51
C VAL A 58 23.01 3.88 -5.61
N TRP A 59 21.79 3.81 -6.14
CA TRP A 59 20.57 3.87 -5.35
C TRP A 59 20.41 2.71 -4.40
N ASN A 60 20.76 1.49 -4.82
CA ASN A 60 20.79 0.31 -3.94
C ASN A 60 21.81 0.45 -2.80
N LEU A 61 22.92 1.14 -3.03
CA LEU A 61 23.97 1.34 -2.03
C LEU A 61 23.63 2.46 -1.03
N ILE A 62 23.03 3.55 -1.50
CA ILE A 62 22.59 4.67 -0.65
C ILE A 62 21.31 4.30 0.13
N GLY A 63 20.42 3.56 -0.52
CA GLY A 63 19.16 3.09 0.04
C GLY A 63 19.35 2.19 1.26
N LEU A 64 18.26 1.94 1.99
CA LEU A 64 18.31 1.09 3.17
C LEU A 64 18.60 -0.38 2.86
N GLU A 65 18.50 -0.79 1.60
CA GLU A 65 18.81 -2.15 1.17
C GLU A 65 20.24 -2.55 1.54
N SER A 66 21.22 -1.69 1.31
CA SER A 66 22.63 -1.97 1.63
C SER A 66 22.84 -2.28 3.11
N LYS A 67 22.16 -1.52 3.98
CA LYS A 67 22.20 -1.70 5.44
C LYS A 67 21.49 -2.97 5.88
N ARG A 68 20.37 -3.32 5.25
CA ARG A 68 19.61 -4.56 5.54
C ARG A 68 20.33 -5.81 5.08
N VAL A 69 20.96 -5.76 3.91
CA VAL A 69 21.88 -6.82 3.48
C VAL A 69 23.00 -6.92 4.52
N GLY A 70 23.56 -5.78 4.92
CA GLY A 70 24.59 -5.65 5.95
C GLY A 70 25.98 -5.41 5.38
N PHE A 71 26.08 -4.59 4.32
CA PHE A 71 27.35 -4.05 3.85
C PHE A 71 27.93 -3.07 4.87
N CYS A 72 29.25 -3.03 5.03
CA CYS A 72 29.88 -2.05 5.89
C CYS A 72 29.99 -0.69 5.18
N GLU A 73 30.06 0.40 5.94
CA GLU A 73 30.13 1.75 5.39
C GLU A 73 31.39 1.96 4.51
N GLU A 74 32.52 1.36 4.89
CA GLU A 74 33.75 1.45 4.11
C GLU A 74 33.59 0.81 2.72
N GLU A 75 32.98 -0.38 2.66
CA GLU A 75 32.74 -1.11 1.42
C GLU A 75 31.77 -0.34 0.51
N ILE A 76 30.69 0.22 1.08
CA ILE A 76 29.74 1.07 0.36
C ILE A 76 30.44 2.32 -0.19
N ASN A 77 31.19 3.04 0.64
CA ASN A 77 31.84 4.30 0.24
C ASN A 77 32.86 4.07 -0.88
N ARG A 78 33.68 3.01 -0.80
CA ARG A 78 34.63 2.66 -1.87
C ARG A 78 33.91 2.27 -3.16
N ALA A 79 32.84 1.49 -3.08
CA ALA A 79 32.05 1.10 -4.24
C ALA A 79 31.39 2.33 -4.92
N LEU A 80 30.85 3.26 -4.13
CA LEU A 80 30.30 4.53 -4.63
C LEU A 80 31.38 5.39 -5.30
N GLU A 81 32.57 5.50 -4.71
CA GLU A 81 33.69 6.24 -5.30
C GLU A 81 34.09 5.67 -6.68
N ILE A 82 34.21 4.34 -6.79
CA ILE A 82 34.51 3.67 -8.07
C ILE A 82 33.46 4.02 -9.13
N ILE A 83 32.17 3.97 -8.76
CA ILE A 83 31.08 4.27 -9.70
C ILE A 83 31.08 5.75 -10.10
N VAL A 84 31.22 6.67 -9.13
CA VAL A 84 31.24 8.11 -9.41
C VAL A 84 32.40 8.47 -10.33
N ASN A 85 33.59 7.90 -10.11
CA ASN A 85 34.74 8.13 -11.00
C ASN A 85 34.46 7.64 -12.43
N ALA A 86 33.89 6.45 -12.59
CA ALA A 86 33.52 5.93 -13.92
C ALA A 86 32.48 6.80 -14.63
N LEU A 87 31.45 7.24 -13.90
CA LEU A 87 30.40 8.12 -14.45
C LEU A 87 30.96 9.48 -14.88
N LYS A 88 31.90 10.06 -14.13
CA LYS A 88 32.58 11.32 -14.50
C LYS A 88 33.44 11.15 -15.74
N ASP A 89 34.14 10.03 -15.87
CA ASP A 89 34.91 9.73 -17.08
C ASP A 89 34.01 9.61 -18.31
N TRP A 90 32.86 8.93 -18.18
CA TRP A 90 31.86 8.81 -19.25
C TRP A 90 31.23 10.16 -19.63
N GLU A 91 30.88 10.97 -18.62
CA GLU A 91 30.37 12.32 -18.81
C GLU A 91 31.38 13.18 -19.61
N ASN A 92 32.68 13.07 -19.27
CA ASN A 92 33.75 13.76 -19.98
C ASN A 92 33.89 13.29 -21.43
N VAL A 93 33.74 11.99 -21.69
CA VAL A 93 33.74 11.43 -23.06
C VAL A 93 32.62 12.05 -23.88
N GLU A 94 31.40 12.13 -23.36
CA GLU A 94 30.29 12.76 -24.07
C GLU A 94 30.52 14.26 -24.30
N ARG A 95 31.08 14.98 -23.31
CA ARG A 95 31.44 16.39 -23.50
C ARG A 95 32.48 16.59 -24.60
N GLN A 96 33.45 15.69 -24.72
CA GLN A 96 34.46 15.72 -25.79
C GLN A 96 33.86 15.36 -27.15
N GLU A 97 32.95 14.38 -27.21
CA GLU A 97 32.36 13.93 -28.47
C GLU A 97 31.20 14.84 -28.97
N TYR A 98 30.38 15.38 -28.07
CA TYR A 98 29.12 16.10 -28.40
C TYR A 98 29.03 17.51 -27.81
N GLY A 99 30.00 17.95 -27.02
CA GLY A 99 29.98 19.23 -26.31
C GLY A 99 29.12 19.25 -25.04
N SER A 100 28.33 18.22 -24.77
CA SER A 100 27.47 18.10 -23.57
C SER A 100 27.13 16.63 -23.27
N PRO A 101 26.77 16.29 -22.02
CA PRO A 101 26.47 14.91 -21.61
C PRO A 101 25.01 14.52 -21.92
N VAL A 102 24.67 14.44 -23.21
CA VAL A 102 23.29 14.29 -23.69
C VAL A 102 22.66 12.96 -23.25
N ILE A 103 23.41 11.86 -23.30
CA ILE A 103 22.89 10.52 -22.95
C ILE A 103 22.69 10.43 -21.44
N LEU A 104 23.69 10.84 -20.64
CA LEU A 104 23.53 10.93 -19.18
C LEU A 104 22.32 11.80 -18.80
N LYS A 105 22.16 12.97 -19.43
CA LYS A 105 21.03 13.85 -19.18
C LYS A 105 19.69 13.17 -19.47
N ALA A 106 19.58 12.44 -20.58
CA ALA A 106 18.38 11.67 -20.91
C ALA A 106 18.07 10.57 -19.88
N VAL A 107 19.10 9.89 -19.34
CA VAL A 107 18.92 8.89 -18.27
C VAL A 107 18.38 9.56 -16.99
N ILE A 108 18.97 10.68 -16.58
CA ILE A 108 18.55 11.43 -15.38
C ILE A 108 17.13 11.96 -15.53
N GLU A 109 16.82 12.57 -16.69
CA GLU A 109 15.49 13.07 -17.00
C GLU A 109 14.44 11.96 -16.97
N GLU A 110 14.76 10.77 -17.49
CA GLU A 110 13.85 9.62 -17.46
C GLU A 110 13.62 9.10 -16.03
N GLN A 111 14.68 8.96 -15.23
CA GLN A 111 14.57 8.55 -13.82
C GLN A 111 13.71 9.55 -13.03
N LEU A 112 13.96 10.86 -13.18
CA LEU A 112 13.18 11.91 -12.52
C LEU A 112 11.74 12.00 -13.04
N ARG A 113 11.51 11.80 -14.34
CA ARG A 113 10.17 11.72 -14.94
C ARG A 113 9.38 10.56 -14.34
N SER A 114 10.01 9.39 -14.16
CA SER A 114 9.38 8.23 -13.53
C SER A 114 8.89 8.53 -12.11
N MET A 115 9.63 9.34 -11.34
CA MET A 115 9.22 9.76 -9.99
C MET A 115 7.99 10.68 -10.02
N LYS A 116 7.82 11.46 -11.09
CA LYS A 116 6.76 12.48 -11.24
C LYS A 116 5.42 11.95 -11.74
N ILE A 117 5.38 10.80 -12.42
CA ILE A 117 4.11 10.24 -12.94
C ILE A 117 3.16 9.77 -11.82
N VAL A 118 3.70 9.44 -10.64
CA VAL A 118 2.93 8.90 -9.53
C VAL A 118 1.84 9.86 -9.08
N ASN A 119 0.59 9.40 -9.07
CA ASN A 119 -0.58 10.13 -8.60
C ASN A 119 -0.69 11.53 -9.26
N LYS A 120 -0.42 11.61 -10.57
CA LYS A 120 -0.45 12.85 -11.37
C LYS A 120 0.44 13.96 -10.81
N GLY A 121 1.60 13.59 -10.26
CA GLY A 121 2.55 14.51 -9.65
C GLY A 121 2.24 14.92 -8.20
N ASN A 122 1.12 14.49 -7.62
CA ASN A 122 0.80 14.74 -6.22
C ASN A 122 1.35 13.62 -5.33
N SER A 123 2.67 13.54 -5.23
CA SER A 123 3.37 12.49 -4.49
C SER A 123 4.66 12.99 -3.82
N MET A 124 5.12 12.25 -2.81
CA MET A 124 6.43 12.49 -2.19
C MET A 124 7.57 12.36 -3.20
N LEU A 125 7.50 11.37 -4.09
CA LEU A 125 8.53 11.15 -5.11
C LEU A 125 8.58 12.29 -6.12
N ALA A 126 7.44 12.82 -6.56
CA ALA A 126 7.40 14.00 -7.43
C ALA A 126 8.02 15.23 -6.75
N TYR A 127 7.77 15.42 -5.44
CA TYR A 127 8.41 16.46 -4.66
C TYR A 127 9.93 16.27 -4.59
N MET A 128 10.41 15.05 -4.27
CA MET A 128 11.84 14.74 -4.23
C MET A 128 12.51 15.02 -5.58
N ALA A 129 11.89 14.61 -6.68
CA ALA A 129 12.40 14.88 -8.03
C ALA A 129 12.53 16.38 -8.31
N GLY A 130 11.51 17.17 -7.96
CA GLY A 130 11.55 18.63 -8.11
C GLY A 130 12.61 19.31 -7.24
N GLU A 131 12.93 18.77 -6.07
CA GLU A 131 14.04 19.27 -5.24
C GLU A 131 15.42 18.89 -5.79
N VAL A 132 15.53 17.76 -6.48
CA VAL A 132 16.76 17.29 -7.12
C VAL A 132 17.09 18.15 -8.33
N GLU A 133 16.11 18.44 -9.18
CA GLU A 133 16.30 19.29 -10.38
C GLU A 133 16.87 20.68 -10.04
N LYS A 134 16.49 21.25 -8.90
CA LYS A 134 17.01 22.55 -8.43
C LYS A 134 18.50 22.51 -8.04
N GLN A 135 19.06 21.33 -7.84
CA GLN A 135 20.43 21.13 -7.37
C GLN A 135 21.37 20.54 -8.43
N LEU A 136 20.86 20.31 -9.66
CA LEU A 136 21.69 19.80 -10.76
C LEU A 136 22.66 20.88 -11.26
N ASP A 137 23.90 20.46 -11.49
CA ASP A 137 24.95 21.27 -12.11
C ASP A 137 25.27 20.74 -13.51
N GLU A 138 24.97 21.54 -14.53
CA GLU A 138 25.22 21.22 -15.94
C GLU A 138 26.71 21.06 -16.27
N ASN A 139 27.64 21.42 -15.36
CA ASN A 139 29.08 21.19 -15.52
C ASN A 139 29.59 19.94 -14.78
N ASN A 140 28.77 19.34 -13.91
CA ASN A 140 29.12 18.15 -13.12
C ASN A 140 27.87 17.32 -12.86
N LEU A 141 27.28 16.82 -13.95
CA LEU A 141 25.89 16.36 -13.95
C LEU A 141 25.74 15.04 -13.16
N ALA A 142 26.65 14.09 -13.35
CA ALA A 142 26.59 12.80 -12.66
C ALA A 142 26.72 12.95 -11.13
N GLU A 143 27.74 13.68 -10.68
CA GLU A 143 28.03 13.84 -9.25
C GLU A 143 26.99 14.72 -8.55
N SER A 144 26.56 15.82 -9.18
CA SER A 144 25.51 16.68 -8.62
C SER A 144 24.18 15.93 -8.48
N TYR A 145 23.81 15.10 -9.45
CA TYR A 145 22.61 14.26 -9.38
C TYR A 145 22.67 13.26 -8.23
N ILE A 146 23.78 12.51 -8.10
CA ILE A 146 23.97 11.54 -7.02
C ILE A 146 23.89 12.22 -5.65
N ASN A 147 24.55 13.36 -5.48
CA ASN A 147 24.54 14.11 -4.23
C ASN A 147 23.15 14.65 -3.88
N ALA A 148 22.43 15.19 -4.86
CA ALA A 148 21.08 15.70 -4.68
C ALA A 148 20.10 14.58 -4.29
N MET A 149 20.15 13.43 -4.97
CA MET A 149 19.33 12.26 -4.65
C MET A 149 19.67 11.68 -3.28
N LYS A 150 20.96 11.53 -2.95
CA LYS A 150 21.43 11.07 -1.63
C LYS A 150 20.83 11.92 -0.51
N LYS A 151 20.86 13.25 -0.68
CA LYS A 151 20.28 14.19 0.28
C LYS A 151 18.77 13.99 0.45
N GLN A 152 18.04 13.73 -0.63
CA GLN A 152 16.60 13.46 -0.56
C GLN A 152 16.30 12.14 0.17
N PHE A 153 17.08 11.08 -0.05
CA PHE A 153 16.89 9.82 0.67
C PHE A 153 17.21 9.95 2.16
N VAL A 154 18.41 10.44 2.51
CA VAL A 154 18.87 10.46 3.89
C VAL A 154 18.03 11.39 4.77
N ASN A 155 17.51 12.49 4.23
CA ASN A 155 16.66 13.42 4.99
C ASN A 155 15.16 13.07 4.94
N ASN A 156 14.80 11.91 4.41
CA ASN A 156 13.42 11.47 4.33
C ASN A 156 12.97 10.81 5.65
N ILE A 157 11.76 11.11 6.11
CA ILE A 157 11.20 10.52 7.34
C ILE A 157 11.12 9.00 7.27
N TYR A 158 10.74 8.42 6.13
CA TYR A 158 10.60 6.96 5.99
C TYR A 158 11.94 6.27 6.05
N TYR A 159 12.97 6.88 5.46
CA TYR A 159 14.35 6.40 5.57
C TYR A 159 14.80 6.46 7.04
N GLN A 160 14.59 7.59 7.72
CA GLN A 160 15.01 7.76 9.11
C GLN A 160 14.26 6.86 10.09
N ALA A 161 12.94 6.76 9.97
CA ALA A 161 12.12 5.91 10.82
C ALA A 161 12.44 4.42 10.62
N SER A 162 12.63 3.98 9.38
CA SER A 162 13.05 2.62 9.06
C SER A 162 14.46 2.32 9.57
N LEU A 163 15.40 3.26 9.40
CA LEU A 163 16.78 3.12 9.89
C LEU A 163 16.84 2.98 11.41
N LYS A 164 16.01 3.75 12.13
CA LYS A 164 15.88 3.70 13.59
C LYS A 164 15.04 2.52 14.09
N GLY A 165 14.46 1.71 13.19
CA GLY A 165 13.60 0.59 13.55
C GLY A 165 12.28 0.98 14.22
N LEU A 166 11.78 2.20 13.96
CA LEU A 166 10.57 2.72 14.61
C LEU A 166 9.28 2.10 14.05
N CYS A 167 9.28 1.72 12.78
CA CYS A 167 8.13 1.13 12.09
C CYS A 167 8.57 0.56 10.73
N LYS A 168 7.80 -0.41 10.22
CA LYS A 168 7.84 -0.79 8.80
C LYS A 168 6.86 0.02 7.97
N PHE A 169 7.10 0.14 6.66
CA PHE A 169 6.25 0.91 5.76
C PHE A 169 5.85 0.13 4.50
N GLY A 170 4.62 0.37 4.07
CA GLY A 170 4.05 -0.13 2.85
C GLY A 170 3.45 0.97 1.98
N ASN A 171 3.26 0.69 0.69
CA ASN A 171 2.71 1.64 -0.27
C ASN A 171 1.31 1.23 -0.73
N ASP A 172 0.38 2.18 -0.82
CA ASP A 172 -1.00 1.98 -1.29
C ASP A 172 -1.16 2.48 -2.75
N TYR A 173 -0.22 2.08 -3.61
CA TYR A 173 -0.18 2.43 -5.04
C TYR A 173 0.71 1.45 -5.81
N ALA A 174 0.53 1.30 -7.12
CA ALA A 174 1.09 0.19 -7.89
C ALA A 174 2.30 0.54 -8.79
N LEU A 175 2.75 1.80 -8.81
CA LEU A 175 3.80 2.27 -9.72
C LEU A 175 5.03 2.78 -8.97
N VAL A 176 6.20 2.70 -9.62
CA VAL A 176 7.44 3.41 -9.23
C VAL A 176 7.96 2.98 -7.84
N LEU A 177 7.73 1.70 -7.49
CA LEU A 177 7.96 1.18 -6.13
C LEU A 177 9.43 1.01 -5.76
N ARG A 178 10.33 0.95 -6.74
CA ARG A 178 11.76 0.80 -6.54
C ARG A 178 12.34 1.95 -5.71
N TRP A 179 11.92 3.18 -5.99
CA TRP A 179 12.29 4.36 -5.21
C TRP A 179 11.83 4.29 -3.75
N LEU A 180 10.65 3.73 -3.50
CA LEU A 180 10.14 3.53 -2.14
C LEU A 180 10.89 2.40 -1.41
N ARG A 181 11.29 1.34 -2.13
CA ARG A 181 12.16 0.29 -1.59
C ARG A 181 13.48 0.87 -1.08
N HIS A 182 14.07 1.83 -1.81
CA HIS A 182 15.27 2.54 -1.37
C HIS A 182 15.08 3.29 -0.04
N LEU A 183 13.88 3.81 0.21
CA LEU A 183 13.51 4.46 1.45
C LEU A 183 13.19 3.48 2.60
N GLY A 184 13.18 2.18 2.36
CA GLY A 184 12.91 1.14 3.36
C GLY A 184 11.50 0.58 3.35
N TYR A 185 10.69 0.85 2.32
CA TYR A 185 9.39 0.21 2.17
C TYR A 185 9.57 -1.29 1.95
N VAL A 186 8.68 -2.09 2.55
CA VAL A 186 8.74 -3.55 2.56
C VAL A 186 7.47 -4.20 2.03
N GLN A 187 6.46 -3.40 1.72
CA GLN A 187 5.14 -3.90 1.41
C GLN A 187 4.49 -3.01 0.36
N VAL A 188 3.67 -3.60 -0.50
CA VAL A 188 2.74 -2.86 -1.33
C VAL A 188 1.35 -3.47 -1.26
N SER A 189 0.36 -2.60 -1.12
CA SER A 189 -1.05 -2.93 -1.08
C SER A 189 -1.73 -2.45 -2.35
N THR A 190 -2.36 -3.38 -3.06
CA THR A 190 -3.18 -3.05 -4.23
C THR A 190 -4.61 -3.57 -4.07
N ASN A 191 -5.49 -3.11 -4.94
CA ASN A 191 -6.87 -3.53 -5.09
C ASN A 191 -7.31 -3.27 -6.54
N PRO A 192 -8.49 -3.74 -6.99
CA PRO A 192 -8.91 -3.55 -8.39
C PRO A 192 -8.93 -2.09 -8.84
N ALA A 193 -9.31 -1.16 -7.96
CA ALA A 193 -9.29 0.27 -8.28
C ALA A 193 -7.88 0.86 -8.43
N LEU A 194 -6.90 0.29 -7.73
CA LEU A 194 -5.49 0.68 -7.84
C LEU A 194 -4.81 0.02 -9.03
N ALA A 195 -5.13 -1.24 -9.31
CA ALA A 195 -4.69 -1.92 -10.53
C ALA A 195 -5.20 -1.17 -11.77
N ALA A 196 -6.49 -0.83 -11.81
CA ALA A 196 -7.07 -0.01 -12.87
C ALA A 196 -6.38 1.36 -13.01
N ARG A 197 -6.07 2.01 -11.88
CA ARG A 197 -5.34 3.29 -11.90
C ARG A 197 -3.93 3.18 -12.46
N ALA A 198 -3.24 2.06 -12.26
CA ALA A 198 -1.93 1.85 -12.86
C ALA A 198 -2.00 1.97 -14.40
N TYR A 199 -3.01 1.35 -15.02
CA TYR A 199 -3.27 1.47 -16.45
C TYR A 199 -3.73 2.86 -16.89
N ASP A 200 -4.45 3.59 -16.04
CA ASP A 200 -4.89 4.96 -16.34
C ASP A 200 -3.73 5.96 -16.25
N ASP A 201 -2.80 5.78 -15.30
CA ASP A 201 -1.65 6.68 -15.07
C ASP A 201 -0.43 6.33 -15.98
N ASP A 202 -0.26 5.06 -16.38
CA ASP A 202 0.65 4.62 -17.45
C ASP A 202 -0.11 3.90 -18.59
N PRO A 203 -0.60 4.63 -19.59
CA PRO A 203 -1.29 4.05 -20.74
C PRO A 203 -0.47 3.03 -21.54
N SER A 204 0.86 3.03 -21.44
CA SER A 204 1.72 2.06 -22.15
C SER A 204 1.51 0.62 -21.65
N LEU A 205 0.98 0.45 -20.43
CA LEU A 205 0.63 -0.86 -19.87
C LEU A 205 -0.47 -1.55 -20.68
N TRP A 206 -1.41 -0.80 -21.28
CA TRP A 206 -2.43 -1.40 -22.14
C TRP A 206 -1.82 -2.01 -23.39
N GLU A 207 -0.88 -1.32 -24.03
CA GLU A 207 -0.22 -1.83 -25.23
C GLU A 207 0.61 -3.07 -24.93
N LYS A 208 1.37 -3.05 -23.82
CA LYS A 208 2.13 -4.21 -23.34
C LYS A 208 1.22 -5.39 -23.01
N PHE A 209 0.09 -5.14 -22.34
CA PHE A 209 -0.89 -6.18 -22.01
C PHE A 209 -1.56 -6.75 -23.26
N LYS A 210 -1.95 -5.91 -24.23
CA LYS A 210 -2.54 -6.35 -25.50
C LYS A 210 -1.57 -7.25 -26.27
N LYS A 211 -0.28 -6.88 -26.31
CA LYS A 211 0.78 -7.72 -26.91
C LYS A 211 0.91 -9.07 -26.20
N TYR A 212 1.00 -9.07 -24.87
CA TYR A 212 1.05 -10.28 -24.07
C TYR A 212 -0.19 -11.17 -24.30
N ALA A 213 -1.38 -10.57 -24.35
CA ALA A 213 -2.63 -11.28 -24.61
C ALA A 213 -2.65 -11.94 -26.00
N LYS A 214 -2.17 -11.26 -27.04
CA LYS A 214 -2.05 -11.81 -28.41
C LYS A 214 -1.02 -12.94 -28.49
N GLU A 215 0.16 -12.71 -27.94
CA GLU A 215 1.31 -13.59 -28.17
C GLU A 215 1.33 -14.82 -27.26
N VAL A 216 0.74 -14.68 -26.06
CA VAL A 216 0.78 -15.69 -24.98
C VAL A 216 -0.62 -16.19 -24.64
N LEU A 217 -1.53 -15.31 -24.19
CA LEU A 217 -2.83 -15.76 -23.65
C LEU A 217 -3.71 -16.42 -24.71
N ALA A 218 -3.74 -15.89 -25.94
CA ALA A 218 -4.54 -16.47 -27.02
C ALA A 218 -4.11 -17.90 -27.39
N LYS A 219 -2.85 -18.24 -27.15
CA LYS A 219 -2.31 -19.60 -27.36
C LYS A 219 -2.54 -20.51 -26.15
N LYS A 220 -2.34 -19.99 -24.93
CA LYS A 220 -2.45 -20.77 -23.68
C LYS A 220 -3.92 -21.04 -23.30
N TYR A 221 -4.81 -20.09 -23.59
CA TYR A 221 -6.24 -20.14 -23.23
C TYR A 221 -7.13 -19.70 -24.41
N PRO A 222 -7.15 -20.46 -25.53
CA PRO A 222 -7.94 -20.09 -26.72
C PRO A 222 -9.44 -19.94 -26.42
N GLU A 223 -9.96 -20.65 -25.42
CA GLU A 223 -11.35 -20.55 -24.96
C GLU A 223 -11.72 -19.18 -24.39
N TRP A 224 -10.76 -18.44 -23.81
CA TRP A 224 -11.00 -17.08 -23.31
C TRP A 224 -11.28 -16.09 -24.43
N PHE A 225 -10.74 -16.32 -25.63
CA PHE A 225 -10.95 -15.46 -26.78
C PHE A 225 -12.20 -15.89 -27.57
N LYS A 226 -12.58 -17.17 -27.50
CA LYS A 226 -13.84 -17.66 -28.08
C LYS A 226 -15.05 -17.09 -27.33
N ASP A 227 -15.04 -17.15 -26.00
CA ASP A 227 -16.14 -16.73 -25.12
C ASP A 227 -15.63 -15.87 -23.95
N PRO A 228 -15.18 -14.61 -24.22
CA PRO A 228 -14.54 -13.78 -23.20
C PRO A 228 -15.46 -13.42 -22.03
N GLU A 229 -16.77 -13.34 -22.25
CA GLU A 229 -17.76 -13.07 -21.20
C GLU A 229 -17.78 -14.17 -20.13
N LYS A 230 -17.69 -15.43 -20.53
CA LYS A 230 -17.68 -16.57 -19.61
C LYS A 230 -16.43 -16.60 -18.73
N TYR A 231 -15.29 -16.15 -19.26
CA TYR A 231 -13.99 -16.14 -18.57
C TYR A 231 -13.60 -14.75 -18.07
N ALA A 232 -14.55 -13.84 -17.93
CA ALA A 232 -14.28 -12.44 -17.63
C ALA A 232 -13.46 -12.22 -16.36
N ASP A 233 -13.72 -13.01 -15.31
CA ASP A 233 -13.01 -12.91 -14.04
C ASP A 233 -11.58 -13.48 -14.14
N ASP A 234 -11.37 -14.57 -14.90
CA ASP A 234 -10.03 -15.14 -15.13
C ASP A 234 -9.14 -14.20 -15.95
N ILE A 235 -9.71 -13.58 -16.99
CA ILE A 235 -9.02 -12.58 -17.81
C ILE A 235 -8.68 -11.35 -16.96
N THR A 236 -9.59 -10.90 -16.09
CA THR A 236 -9.37 -9.74 -15.21
C THR A 236 -8.30 -10.02 -14.16
N MET A 237 -8.29 -11.25 -13.62
CA MET A 237 -7.22 -11.71 -12.73
C MET A 237 -5.87 -11.64 -13.44
N GLU A 238 -5.79 -12.12 -14.68
CA GLU A 238 -4.55 -12.13 -15.47
C GLU A 238 -4.07 -10.71 -15.83
N ALA A 239 -4.98 -9.80 -16.20
CA ALA A 239 -4.65 -8.39 -16.39
C ALA A 239 -4.14 -7.74 -15.09
N THR A 240 -4.76 -8.06 -13.96
CA THR A 240 -4.29 -7.59 -12.65
C THR A 240 -2.89 -8.13 -12.35
N ARG A 241 -2.66 -9.43 -12.55
CA ARG A 241 -1.36 -10.08 -12.37
C ARG A 241 -0.28 -9.42 -13.22
N PHE A 242 -0.57 -9.17 -14.50
CA PHE A 242 0.32 -8.50 -15.43
C PHE A 242 0.68 -7.08 -14.97
N GLY A 243 -0.33 -6.28 -14.60
CA GLY A 243 -0.12 -4.91 -14.10
C GLY A 243 0.64 -4.84 -12.77
N LEU A 244 0.71 -5.94 -12.02
CA LEU A 244 1.45 -6.04 -10.75
C LEU A 244 2.81 -6.73 -10.88
N LEU A 245 3.15 -7.30 -12.04
CA LEU A 245 4.35 -8.14 -12.19
C LEU A 245 5.61 -7.40 -11.74
N ASP A 246 5.77 -6.14 -12.17
CA ASP A 246 6.93 -5.32 -11.83
C ASP A 246 7.06 -5.11 -10.31
N ASN A 247 5.94 -5.05 -9.59
CA ASN A 247 5.93 -4.93 -8.13
C ASN A 247 6.48 -6.19 -7.47
N PHE A 248 6.10 -7.37 -7.97
CA PHE A 248 6.64 -8.63 -7.46
C PHE A 248 8.15 -8.68 -7.68
N LEU A 249 8.64 -8.27 -8.86
CA LEU A 249 10.07 -8.23 -9.20
C LEU A 249 10.86 -7.27 -8.32
N VAL A 250 10.38 -6.02 -8.16
CA VAL A 250 11.03 -4.98 -7.34
C VAL A 250 11.22 -5.44 -5.89
N PHE A 251 10.25 -6.16 -5.33
CA PHE A 251 10.31 -6.61 -3.94
C PHE A 251 10.92 -8.01 -3.74
N ARG A 252 11.48 -8.65 -4.78
CA ARG A 252 12.18 -9.95 -4.62
C ARG A 252 13.40 -9.85 -3.70
N PRO A 253 14.31 -8.85 -3.80
CA PRO A 253 15.43 -8.78 -2.88
C PRO A 253 15.02 -8.77 -1.39
N PRO A 254 14.06 -7.92 -0.94
CA PRO A 254 13.62 -7.97 0.44
C PRO A 254 12.93 -9.26 0.83
N PHE A 255 12.24 -9.93 -0.08
CA PHE A 255 11.64 -11.22 0.18
C PHE A 255 12.66 -12.30 0.55
N PHE A 256 13.79 -12.36 -0.14
CA PHE A 256 14.82 -13.36 0.13
C PHE A 256 15.66 -13.05 1.35
N TRP A 257 16.17 -11.82 1.50
CA TRP A 257 17.05 -11.52 2.63
C TRP A 257 16.33 -11.56 3.98
N SER A 258 15.00 -11.47 3.99
CA SER A 258 14.19 -11.38 5.21
C SER A 258 13.55 -12.72 5.57
N ASP A 259 13.85 -13.79 4.82
CA ASP A 259 13.17 -15.07 4.93
C ASP A 259 11.64 -14.89 4.85
N TYR A 260 11.16 -14.24 3.79
CA TYR A 260 9.73 -14.06 3.50
C TYR A 260 8.96 -13.15 4.49
N HIS A 261 9.67 -12.34 5.27
CA HIS A 261 9.10 -11.40 6.27
C HIS A 261 8.77 -10.03 5.66
N ASP A 262 9.58 -9.60 4.69
CA ASP A 262 9.46 -8.35 3.96
C ASP A 262 9.37 -8.60 2.45
N GLY A 263 9.06 -7.57 1.67
CA GLY A 263 8.96 -7.64 0.21
C GLY A 263 7.62 -8.16 -0.32
N LEU A 264 6.51 -7.93 0.40
CA LEU A 264 5.22 -8.55 0.10
C LEU A 264 4.35 -7.64 -0.79
N VAL A 265 3.74 -8.24 -1.80
CA VAL A 265 2.80 -7.58 -2.70
C VAL A 265 1.39 -8.11 -2.45
N SER A 266 0.45 -7.22 -2.17
CA SER A 266 -0.94 -7.59 -1.94
C SER A 266 -1.74 -7.63 -3.24
N TYR A 267 -2.36 -8.77 -3.51
CA TYR A 267 -3.35 -8.95 -4.57
C TYR A 267 -4.73 -9.18 -3.95
N GLN A 268 -5.74 -8.41 -4.35
CA GLN A 268 -7.09 -8.56 -3.82
C GLN A 268 -7.91 -9.58 -4.58
N LEU A 269 -8.52 -10.51 -3.83
CA LEU A 269 -9.48 -11.46 -4.38
C LEU A 269 -10.69 -10.76 -4.98
N ASN A 270 -11.29 -11.42 -5.96
CA ASN A 270 -12.52 -10.97 -6.58
C ASN A 270 -13.60 -10.71 -5.50
N PRO A 271 -14.07 -9.46 -5.34
CA PRO A 271 -15.03 -9.12 -4.29
C PRO A 271 -16.39 -9.84 -4.46
N LEU A 272 -16.71 -10.32 -5.66
CA LEU A 272 -17.94 -11.07 -5.95
C LEU A 272 -17.99 -12.44 -5.25
N ILE A 273 -16.84 -13.01 -4.91
CA ILE A 273 -16.72 -14.34 -4.27
C ILE A 273 -16.22 -14.26 -2.83
N ALA A 274 -16.12 -13.07 -2.23
CA ALA A 274 -15.55 -12.87 -0.89
C ALA A 274 -16.31 -13.58 0.24
N HIS A 275 -17.55 -14.01 -0.01
CA HIS A 275 -18.38 -14.77 0.92
C HIS A 275 -18.22 -16.30 0.75
N ASP A 276 -17.53 -16.76 -0.29
CA ASP A 276 -17.41 -18.17 -0.69
C ASP A 276 -15.97 -18.65 -0.47
N VAL A 277 -15.79 -19.52 0.53
CA VAL A 277 -14.48 -20.03 0.95
C VAL A 277 -13.80 -20.83 -0.17
N GLU A 278 -14.51 -21.77 -0.79
CA GLU A 278 -13.91 -22.68 -1.77
C GLU A 278 -13.49 -21.93 -3.03
N LYS A 279 -14.35 -21.05 -3.54
CA LYS A 279 -14.00 -20.23 -4.72
C LYS A 279 -12.84 -19.28 -4.42
N SER A 280 -12.84 -18.64 -3.25
CA SER A 280 -11.78 -17.72 -2.85
C SER A 280 -10.43 -18.41 -2.73
N VAL A 281 -10.37 -19.57 -2.05
CA VAL A 281 -9.13 -20.33 -1.89
C VAL A 281 -8.66 -20.90 -3.24
N LYS A 282 -9.57 -21.34 -4.11
CA LYS A 282 -9.22 -21.80 -5.47
C LYS A 282 -8.60 -20.68 -6.30
N ALA A 283 -9.23 -19.50 -6.34
CA ALA A 283 -8.72 -18.35 -7.08
C ALA A 283 -7.34 -17.89 -6.57
N ALA A 284 -7.15 -17.87 -5.24
CA ALA A 284 -5.86 -17.54 -4.64
C ALA A 284 -4.75 -18.51 -5.06
N LYS A 285 -5.02 -19.82 -5.04
CA LYS A 285 -4.06 -20.84 -5.49
C LYS A 285 -3.70 -20.67 -6.95
N GLU A 286 -4.69 -20.45 -7.81
CA GLU A 286 -4.47 -20.26 -9.24
C GLU A 286 -3.59 -19.05 -9.53
N PHE A 287 -3.86 -17.91 -8.87
CA PHE A 287 -3.02 -16.73 -8.97
C PHE A 287 -1.58 -17.02 -8.52
N ALA A 288 -1.41 -17.67 -7.36
CA ALA A 288 -0.10 -17.99 -6.80
C ALA A 288 0.71 -18.91 -7.72
N MET A 289 0.11 -19.98 -8.25
CA MET A 289 0.82 -20.92 -9.14
C MET A 289 1.26 -20.26 -10.45
N ARG A 290 0.44 -19.39 -11.04
CA ARG A 290 0.82 -18.66 -12.26
C ARG A 290 1.95 -17.67 -12.00
N LEU A 291 1.88 -16.95 -10.88
CA LEU A 291 2.92 -16.01 -10.49
C LEU A 291 4.24 -16.74 -10.21
N GLU A 292 4.18 -17.93 -9.62
CA GLU A 292 5.36 -18.76 -9.39
C GLU A 292 6.11 -19.10 -10.70
N GLU A 293 5.39 -19.37 -11.80
CA GLU A 293 6.01 -19.64 -13.11
C GLU A 293 6.89 -18.46 -13.58
N ASP A 294 6.40 -17.23 -13.46
CA ASP A 294 7.17 -16.04 -13.87
C ASP A 294 8.34 -15.75 -12.92
N LEU A 295 8.12 -15.92 -11.62
CA LEU A 295 9.12 -15.63 -10.60
C LEU A 295 10.29 -16.62 -10.64
N LYS A 296 10.07 -17.88 -11.04
CA LYS A 296 11.15 -18.85 -11.24
C LYS A 296 12.22 -18.31 -12.18
N VAL A 297 11.81 -17.74 -13.31
CA VAL A 297 12.74 -17.21 -14.31
C VAL A 297 13.56 -16.07 -13.73
N TYR A 298 12.91 -15.11 -13.05
CA TYR A 298 13.62 -13.98 -12.47
C TYR A 298 14.58 -14.41 -11.35
N ASP A 299 14.14 -15.33 -10.48
CA ASP A 299 14.95 -15.83 -9.37
C ASP A 299 16.22 -16.55 -9.83
N GLU A 300 16.19 -17.22 -10.99
CA GLU A 300 17.39 -17.81 -11.60
C GLU A 300 18.46 -16.76 -11.87
N TYR A 301 18.08 -15.56 -12.32
CA TYR A 301 19.02 -14.45 -12.53
C TYR A 301 19.36 -13.74 -11.22
N LEU A 302 18.35 -13.46 -10.38
CA LEU A 302 18.53 -12.71 -9.14
C LEU A 302 19.48 -13.43 -8.19
N LEU A 303 19.39 -14.76 -8.11
CA LEU A 303 20.13 -15.57 -7.14
C LEU A 303 21.33 -16.30 -7.77
N TRP A 304 21.66 -15.99 -9.02
CA TRP A 304 22.69 -16.69 -9.78
C TRP A 304 24.06 -16.67 -9.08
N GLY A 305 24.63 -17.84 -8.82
CA GLY A 305 25.98 -17.97 -8.25
C GLY A 305 26.07 -17.84 -6.72
N TYR A 306 24.96 -17.60 -6.02
CA TYR A 306 24.91 -17.66 -4.55
C TYR A 306 24.67 -19.08 -4.07
N LYS A 307 25.42 -19.52 -3.06
CA LYS A 307 25.40 -20.92 -2.58
C LYS A 307 24.31 -21.18 -1.54
N THR A 308 24.00 -20.21 -0.70
CA THR A 308 22.93 -20.28 0.30
C THR A 308 21.56 -19.99 -0.30
N ALA A 309 21.50 -19.70 -1.60
CA ALA A 309 20.28 -19.45 -2.33
C ALA A 309 19.62 -20.74 -2.85
N ASP A 310 19.85 -21.88 -2.19
CA ASP A 310 19.06 -23.12 -2.30
C ASP A 310 17.65 -22.93 -1.66
N VAL A 311 17.02 -21.81 -2.00
CA VAL A 311 15.69 -21.39 -1.57
C VAL A 311 14.65 -21.89 -2.56
N GLU A 312 13.38 -21.90 -2.13
CA GLU A 312 12.23 -22.19 -2.97
C GLU A 312 12.07 -21.14 -4.09
N LYS A 313 12.85 -21.27 -5.17
CA LYS A 313 12.79 -20.39 -6.34
C LYS A 313 11.38 -20.41 -6.94
N GLY A 314 10.89 -19.24 -7.28
CA GLY A 314 9.53 -19.02 -7.74
C GLY A 314 8.55 -18.71 -6.62
N ARG A 315 8.87 -19.00 -5.34
CA ARG A 315 7.92 -18.78 -4.24
C ARG A 315 7.35 -17.37 -4.30
N PRO A 316 6.03 -17.20 -4.47
CA PRO A 316 5.43 -15.88 -4.60
C PRO A 316 5.64 -15.03 -3.34
N ASN A 317 6.15 -13.82 -3.52
CA ASN A 317 6.17 -12.78 -2.48
C ASN A 317 4.81 -12.08 -2.39
N LEU A 318 3.79 -12.91 -2.15
CA LEU A 318 2.38 -12.60 -2.33
C LEU A 318 1.65 -12.65 -0.99
N VAL A 319 0.79 -11.66 -0.76
CA VAL A 319 -0.27 -11.74 0.24
C VAL A 319 -1.64 -11.57 -0.43
N ILE A 320 -2.55 -12.48 -0.15
CA ILE A 320 -3.90 -12.46 -0.71
C ILE A 320 -4.77 -11.55 0.14
N LYS A 321 -5.30 -10.50 -0.47
CA LYS A 321 -6.10 -9.51 0.24
C LYS A 321 -7.55 -9.99 0.35
N VAL A 322 -7.96 -10.34 1.58
CA VAL A 322 -9.25 -10.98 1.91
C VAL A 322 -10.17 -9.96 2.59
N ALA A 323 -11.41 -9.83 2.13
CA ALA A 323 -12.36 -8.89 2.73
C ALA A 323 -12.99 -9.47 4.01
N ALA A 324 -12.80 -8.79 5.15
CA ALA A 324 -13.41 -9.08 6.46
C ALA A 324 -14.91 -8.72 6.55
N ALA A 325 -15.56 -8.48 5.41
CA ALA A 325 -16.98 -8.17 5.36
C ALA A 325 -17.88 -9.39 5.62
N TYR A 326 -17.32 -10.60 5.61
CA TYR A 326 -18.07 -11.85 5.78
C TYR A 326 -17.38 -12.79 6.76
N PRO A 327 -18.15 -13.62 7.51
CA PRO A 327 -17.60 -14.68 8.36
C PRO A 327 -16.62 -15.61 7.64
N ALA A 328 -16.82 -15.84 6.33
CA ALA A 328 -15.97 -16.64 5.47
C ALA A 328 -14.49 -16.21 5.50
N ALA A 329 -14.20 -14.94 5.80
CA ALA A 329 -12.84 -14.42 5.91
C ALA A 329 -11.97 -15.19 6.92
N LEU A 330 -12.57 -15.69 8.02
CA LEU A 330 -11.87 -16.49 9.03
C LEU A 330 -11.31 -17.78 8.43
N GLU A 331 -12.13 -18.52 7.69
CA GLU A 331 -11.72 -19.79 7.08
C GLU A 331 -10.80 -19.58 5.88
N ILE A 332 -11.05 -18.54 5.07
CA ILE A 332 -10.16 -18.19 3.96
C ILE A 332 -8.77 -17.86 4.49
N ALA A 333 -8.65 -17.00 5.50
CA ALA A 333 -7.37 -16.67 6.13
C ALA A 333 -6.66 -17.92 6.66
N ARG A 334 -7.38 -18.78 7.40
CA ARG A 334 -6.83 -20.04 7.92
C ARG A 334 -6.28 -20.95 6.82
N ARG A 335 -7.05 -21.17 5.75
CA ARG A 335 -6.66 -22.09 4.66
C ARG A 335 -5.51 -21.56 3.81
N LEU A 336 -5.43 -20.25 3.58
CA LEU A 336 -4.31 -19.65 2.85
C LEU A 336 -3.00 -19.83 3.63
N ASN A 337 -3.01 -19.52 4.92
CA ASN A 337 -1.81 -19.66 5.76
C ASN A 337 -1.38 -21.11 5.94
N GLU A 338 -2.32 -22.05 6.00
CA GLU A 338 -2.01 -23.48 6.02
C GLU A 338 -1.22 -23.94 4.78
N LEU A 339 -1.36 -23.21 3.66
CA LEU A 339 -0.63 -23.45 2.41
C LEU A 339 0.69 -22.66 2.33
N GLY A 340 1.03 -21.85 3.34
CA GLY A 340 2.17 -20.93 3.28
C GLY A 340 1.93 -19.67 2.44
N ILE A 341 0.69 -19.44 1.98
CA ILE A 341 0.29 -18.23 1.25
C ILE A 341 -0.19 -17.21 2.28
N GLY A 342 0.49 -16.06 2.37
CA GLY A 342 0.08 -15.03 3.31
C GLY A 342 -1.23 -14.36 2.91
N GLN A 343 -1.95 -13.79 3.88
CA GLN A 343 -3.13 -12.95 3.67
C GLN A 343 -2.86 -11.50 4.06
N ASN A 344 -3.63 -10.60 3.48
CA ASN A 344 -3.79 -9.23 3.94
C ASN A 344 -5.28 -8.95 4.17
N ILE A 345 -5.74 -8.88 5.42
CA ILE A 345 -7.15 -8.62 5.68
C ILE A 345 -7.50 -7.19 5.32
N THR A 346 -8.65 -6.96 4.70
CA THR A 346 -9.16 -5.63 4.34
C THR A 346 -10.65 -5.52 4.57
N VAL A 347 -11.24 -4.34 4.40
CA VAL A 347 -12.65 -4.10 4.79
C VAL A 347 -12.86 -4.46 6.28
N SER A 348 -11.83 -4.19 7.07
CA SER A 348 -11.76 -4.37 8.52
C SER A 348 -11.71 -2.99 9.18
N TYR A 349 -12.58 -2.82 10.16
CA TYR A 349 -12.81 -1.55 10.86
C TYR A 349 -12.96 -1.73 12.37
N THR A 350 -13.12 -2.97 12.83
CA THR A 350 -13.46 -3.26 14.22
C THR A 350 -12.37 -4.09 14.87
N VAL A 351 -12.22 -3.91 16.19
CA VAL A 351 -11.32 -4.72 17.01
C VAL A 351 -11.64 -6.21 16.88
N ALA A 352 -12.93 -6.56 16.85
CA ALA A 352 -13.37 -7.95 16.69
C ALA A 352 -12.93 -8.57 15.35
N GLN A 353 -13.11 -7.85 14.23
CA GLN A 353 -12.69 -8.35 12.91
C GLN A 353 -11.19 -8.64 12.87
N GLU A 354 -10.38 -7.65 13.28
CA GLU A 354 -8.93 -7.73 13.16
C GLU A 354 -8.35 -8.82 14.07
N VAL A 355 -8.73 -8.84 15.36
CA VAL A 355 -8.18 -9.84 16.29
C VAL A 355 -8.62 -11.27 15.93
N LEU A 356 -9.89 -11.49 15.58
CA LEU A 356 -10.38 -12.83 15.29
C LEU A 356 -9.75 -13.41 14.02
N ILE A 357 -9.59 -12.59 12.97
CA ILE A 357 -9.00 -13.06 11.71
C ILE A 357 -7.48 -13.19 11.83
N GLY A 358 -6.78 -12.28 12.51
CA GLY A 358 -5.36 -12.42 12.81
C GLY A 358 -5.05 -13.72 13.55
N VAL A 359 -5.89 -14.07 14.55
CA VAL A 359 -5.76 -15.36 15.23
C VAL A 359 -6.04 -16.52 14.28
N ALA A 360 -7.07 -16.46 13.44
CA ALA A 360 -7.35 -17.50 12.43
C ALA A 360 -6.16 -17.74 11.46
N ALA A 361 -5.44 -16.68 11.10
CA ALA A 361 -4.22 -16.77 10.31
C ALA A 361 -3.11 -17.51 11.07
N LEU A 362 -2.88 -17.18 12.35
CA LEU A 362 -1.93 -17.89 13.21
C LEU A 362 -2.29 -19.38 13.34
N GLU A 363 -3.59 -19.75 13.38
CA GLU A 363 -4.00 -21.15 13.37
C GLU A 363 -3.59 -21.87 12.07
N GLY A 364 -3.73 -21.20 10.93
CA GLY A 364 -3.27 -21.72 9.65
C GLY A 364 -1.75 -21.88 9.59
N MET A 365 -1.01 -20.88 10.07
CA MET A 365 0.46 -20.93 10.14
C MET A 365 0.94 -22.05 11.06
N ALA A 366 0.28 -22.27 12.20
CA ALA A 366 0.60 -23.36 13.12
C ALA A 366 0.50 -24.73 12.42
N LYS A 367 -0.50 -24.93 11.56
CA LYS A 367 -0.61 -26.14 10.74
C LYS A 367 0.46 -26.22 9.66
N ALA A 368 0.83 -25.09 9.05
CA ALA A 368 1.88 -25.03 8.04
C ALA A 368 3.25 -25.42 8.61
N VAL A 369 3.65 -24.85 9.74
CA VAL A 369 4.96 -25.14 10.36
C VAL A 369 5.09 -26.60 10.78
N LYS A 370 4.00 -27.24 11.21
CA LYS A 370 3.99 -28.69 11.50
C LYS A 370 4.22 -29.57 10.27
N LYS A 371 3.94 -29.05 9.07
CA LYS A 371 4.23 -29.71 7.79
C LYS A 371 5.61 -29.32 7.22
N GLY A 372 6.40 -28.54 7.96
CA GLY A 372 7.67 -27.98 7.47
C GLY A 372 7.48 -26.83 6.47
N ILE A 373 6.26 -26.34 6.28
CA ILE A 373 5.99 -25.20 5.39
C ILE A 373 6.31 -23.93 6.16
N LYS A 374 7.30 -23.17 5.68
CA LYS A 374 7.58 -21.82 6.18
C LYS A 374 6.38 -20.91 5.86
N PRO A 375 5.76 -20.22 6.83
CA PRO A 375 4.73 -19.24 6.55
C PRO A 375 5.31 -17.97 5.94
N THR A 376 4.51 -17.33 5.10
CA THR A 376 4.79 -15.98 4.57
C THR A 376 4.26 -14.94 5.56
N GLN A 377 4.86 -13.74 5.60
CA GLN A 377 4.31 -12.61 6.35
C GLN A 377 2.84 -12.34 6.00
N THR A 378 2.09 -11.86 6.99
CA THR A 378 0.68 -11.53 6.86
C THR A 378 0.35 -10.21 7.50
N TYR A 379 -0.78 -9.65 7.10
CA TYR A 379 -1.19 -8.31 7.51
C TYR A 379 -2.69 -8.28 7.84
N ASP A 380 -3.05 -7.49 8.84
CA ASP A 380 -4.44 -7.12 9.09
C ASP A 380 -4.60 -5.62 8.85
N THR A 381 -5.22 -5.23 7.73
CA THR A 381 -5.37 -3.82 7.37
C THR A 381 -6.45 -3.16 8.23
N ASN A 382 -6.08 -2.25 9.11
CA ASN A 382 -7.03 -1.35 9.76
C ASN A 382 -7.40 -0.20 8.81
N MET A 383 -8.68 -0.11 8.41
CA MET A 383 -9.15 0.96 7.51
C MET A 383 -9.63 2.21 8.28
N GLY A 384 -8.86 2.68 9.24
CA GLY A 384 -9.23 3.74 10.18
C GLY A 384 -9.77 5.02 9.53
N GLY A 385 -9.12 5.55 8.49
CA GLY A 385 -9.61 6.77 7.83
C GLY A 385 -10.86 6.56 6.95
N ARG A 386 -11.29 5.31 6.71
CA ARG A 386 -12.63 5.02 6.14
C ARG A 386 -13.69 4.88 7.23
N LEU A 387 -13.32 4.40 8.43
CA LEU A 387 -14.18 4.47 9.61
C LEU A 387 -14.47 5.93 9.97
N GLU A 388 -13.44 6.78 9.98
CA GLU A 388 -13.60 8.24 10.16
C GLU A 388 -14.56 8.85 9.14
N ASP A 389 -14.36 8.60 7.84
CA ASP A 389 -15.26 9.07 6.77
C ASP A 389 -16.71 8.60 7.04
N HIS A 390 -16.90 7.34 7.47
CA HIS A 390 -18.23 6.80 7.76
C HIS A 390 -18.90 7.47 8.97
N LEU A 391 -18.20 7.53 10.11
CA LEU A 391 -18.73 8.14 11.34
C LEU A 391 -19.08 9.61 11.08
N ARG A 392 -18.20 10.32 10.37
CA ARG A 392 -18.42 11.70 9.96
C ARG A 392 -19.70 11.85 9.14
N ASP A 393 -19.92 11.00 8.14
CA ASP A 393 -21.14 11.05 7.31
C ASP A 393 -22.40 10.77 8.15
N VAL A 394 -22.37 9.78 9.04
CA VAL A 394 -23.49 9.45 9.94
C VAL A 394 -23.82 10.62 10.86
N ILE A 395 -22.81 11.25 11.46
CA ILE A 395 -22.98 12.39 12.36
C ILE A 395 -23.50 13.61 11.59
N ALA A 396 -22.95 13.89 10.42
CA ALA A 396 -23.43 14.99 9.58
C ALA A 396 -24.91 14.78 9.18
N ALA A 397 -25.31 13.55 8.84
CA ALA A 397 -26.72 13.24 8.56
C ALA A 397 -27.61 13.48 9.79
N GLN A 398 -27.18 13.07 10.99
CA GLN A 398 -27.92 13.31 12.24
C GLN A 398 -28.07 14.81 12.53
N LEU A 399 -27.03 15.60 12.29
CA LEU A 399 -27.07 17.06 12.44
C LEU A 399 -28.08 17.68 11.45
N VAL A 400 -28.07 17.24 10.19
CA VAL A 400 -29.05 17.70 9.18
C VAL A 400 -30.47 17.34 9.60
N TRP A 401 -30.71 16.08 9.99
CA TRP A 401 -32.03 15.64 10.45
C TRP A 401 -32.54 16.47 11.62
N LYS A 402 -31.69 16.73 12.61
CA LYS A 402 -32.04 17.57 13.76
C LYS A 402 -32.29 19.03 13.37
N ALA A 403 -31.59 19.56 12.38
CA ALA A 403 -31.80 20.92 11.87
C ALA A 403 -33.18 21.09 11.22
N ILE A 404 -33.68 20.05 10.56
CA ILE A 404 -34.95 20.09 9.81
C ILE A 404 -36.11 19.41 10.52
N GLU A 405 -35.91 18.91 11.74
CA GLU A 405 -36.86 18.06 12.47
C GLU A 405 -38.24 18.71 12.67
N LYS A 406 -38.25 20.04 12.87
CA LYS A 406 -39.47 20.82 13.15
C LYS A 406 -40.18 21.37 11.90
N LEU A 407 -39.63 21.12 10.72
CA LEU A 407 -40.17 21.62 9.46
C LEU A 407 -41.26 20.70 8.90
N SER A 408 -42.13 21.23 8.04
CA SER A 408 -43.03 20.42 7.22
C SER A 408 -42.25 19.56 6.22
N ASP A 409 -42.85 18.52 5.66
CA ASP A 409 -42.13 17.66 4.71
C ASP A 409 -41.74 18.40 3.42
N GLU A 410 -42.55 19.36 2.99
CA GLU A 410 -42.23 20.25 1.85
C GLU A 410 -41.05 21.17 2.17
N GLU A 411 -41.03 21.75 3.37
CA GLU A 411 -39.93 22.62 3.84
C GLU A 411 -38.63 21.84 4.03
N LYS A 412 -38.70 20.57 4.49
CA LYS A 412 -37.53 19.68 4.59
C LYS A 412 -36.89 19.45 3.23
N GLU A 413 -37.72 19.11 2.24
CA GLU A 413 -37.29 18.88 0.86
C GLU A 413 -36.64 20.14 0.27
N GLU A 414 -37.26 21.31 0.46
CA GLU A 414 -36.74 22.60 0.01
C GLU A 414 -35.37 22.92 0.65
N LYS A 415 -35.28 22.87 1.98
CA LYS A 415 -34.04 23.20 2.71
C LYS A 415 -32.88 22.28 2.38
N VAL A 416 -33.13 20.98 2.22
CA VAL A 416 -32.10 20.02 1.79
C VAL A 416 -31.64 20.32 0.36
N ASN A 417 -32.56 20.69 -0.54
CA ASN A 417 -32.22 21.04 -1.92
C ASN A 417 -31.42 22.35 -2.02
N GLU A 418 -31.73 23.36 -1.20
CA GLU A 418 -30.95 24.59 -1.11
C GLU A 418 -29.50 24.32 -0.71
N LEU A 419 -29.30 23.55 0.37
CA LEU A 419 -27.96 23.17 0.81
C LEU A 419 -27.24 22.32 -0.25
N LEU A 420 -27.93 21.38 -0.88
CA LEU A 420 -27.36 20.55 -1.93
C LEU A 420 -26.88 21.40 -3.12
N ALA A 421 -27.67 22.39 -3.54
CA ALA A 421 -27.30 23.31 -4.63
C ALA A 421 -26.10 24.21 -4.25
N LYS A 422 -26.00 24.65 -2.99
CA LYS A 422 -24.83 25.38 -2.48
C LYS A 422 -23.56 24.51 -2.50
N LEU A 423 -23.68 23.23 -2.16
CA LEU A 423 -22.53 22.32 -2.04
C LEU A 423 -22.08 21.73 -3.38
N LEU A 424 -23.01 21.47 -4.31
CA LEU A 424 -22.79 20.74 -5.54
C LEU A 424 -22.92 21.65 -6.77
N LYS A 425 -21.79 21.93 -7.42
CA LYS A 425 -21.72 22.81 -8.60
C LYS A 425 -22.06 22.13 -9.94
N ASP A 426 -22.18 20.80 -9.94
CA ASP A 426 -22.46 20.00 -11.14
C ASP A 426 -23.98 19.86 -11.31
N GLU A 427 -24.54 20.59 -12.29
CA GLU A 427 -25.99 20.64 -12.53
C GLU A 427 -26.60 19.27 -12.81
N LYS A 428 -25.91 18.41 -13.57
CA LYS A 428 -26.41 17.08 -13.90
C LYS A 428 -26.54 16.22 -12.64
N LYS A 429 -25.50 16.22 -11.80
CA LYS A 429 -25.53 15.48 -10.53
C LYS A 429 -26.52 16.06 -9.53
N LEU A 430 -26.74 17.38 -9.56
CA LEU A 430 -27.75 18.03 -8.73
C LEU A 430 -29.16 17.53 -9.08
N GLU A 431 -29.50 17.50 -10.37
CA GLU A 431 -30.81 17.02 -10.83
C GLU A 431 -30.99 15.51 -10.59
N GLU A 432 -29.94 14.71 -10.69
CA GLU A 432 -29.98 13.30 -10.31
C GLU A 432 -30.22 13.13 -8.80
N ALA A 433 -29.53 13.92 -7.97
CA ALA A 433 -29.63 13.83 -6.52
C ALA A 433 -31.00 14.30 -5.99
N LYS A 434 -31.61 15.32 -6.61
CA LYS A 434 -32.97 15.78 -6.27
C LYS A 434 -34.05 14.72 -6.46
N LYS A 435 -33.81 13.70 -7.29
CA LYS A 435 -34.75 12.58 -7.52
C LYS A 435 -34.67 11.50 -6.44
N LEU A 436 -33.65 11.54 -5.59
CA LEU A 436 -33.49 10.58 -4.51
C LEU A 436 -34.53 10.85 -3.41
N PRO A 437 -35.05 9.80 -2.72
CA PRO A 437 -35.80 9.96 -1.50
C PRO A 437 -35.04 10.81 -0.48
N LEU A 438 -35.73 11.63 0.33
CA LEU A 438 -35.11 12.59 1.26
C LEU A 438 -33.94 12.02 2.06
N LYS A 439 -34.11 10.81 2.63
CA LYS A 439 -33.07 10.13 3.39
C LYS A 439 -31.82 9.84 2.56
N GLU A 440 -31.99 9.24 1.39
CA GLU A 440 -30.87 8.93 0.48
C GLU A 440 -30.22 10.22 -0.05
N ARG A 441 -31.02 11.27 -0.24
CA ARG A 441 -30.52 12.59 -0.63
C ARG A 441 -29.67 13.21 0.46
N ILE A 442 -30.08 13.14 1.73
CA ILE A 442 -29.27 13.60 2.87
C ILE A 442 -27.99 12.78 2.96
N ASP A 443 -28.05 11.45 2.86
CA ASP A 443 -26.86 10.57 2.88
C ASP A 443 -25.87 10.94 1.75
N TYR A 444 -26.37 11.25 0.56
CA TYR A 444 -25.56 11.72 -0.56
C TYR A 444 -24.97 13.11 -0.32
N LEU A 445 -25.79 14.06 0.17
CA LEU A 445 -25.41 15.43 0.48
C LEU A 445 -24.27 15.47 1.49
N VAL A 446 -24.39 14.72 2.58
CA VAL A 446 -23.39 14.72 3.65
C VAL A 446 -22.17 13.89 3.30
N SER A 447 -22.19 13.11 2.22
CA SER A 447 -21.04 12.30 1.83
C SER A 447 -19.79 13.14 1.59
N LYS A 448 -18.61 12.53 1.80
CA LYS A 448 -17.33 13.19 1.50
C LYS A 448 -17.18 13.74 0.07
N ARG A 449 -17.97 13.23 -0.89
CA ARG A 449 -17.91 13.67 -2.29
C ARG A 449 -18.61 15.01 -2.52
N VAL A 450 -19.60 15.33 -1.67
CA VAL A 450 -20.42 16.54 -1.81
C VAL A 450 -20.05 17.56 -0.74
N LEU A 451 -20.20 17.19 0.53
CA LEU A 451 -19.88 18.10 1.64
C LEU A 451 -18.36 18.26 1.85
N GLY A 452 -17.55 17.28 1.46
CA GLY A 452 -16.11 17.24 1.77
C GLY A 452 -15.84 16.51 3.09
N ARG A 453 -14.67 16.69 3.73
CA ARG A 453 -14.39 16.11 5.07
C ARG A 453 -14.57 17.09 6.21
N ASN A 454 -14.31 18.37 5.94
CA ASN A 454 -14.40 19.43 6.93
C ASN A 454 -15.87 19.72 7.28
N LEU A 455 -16.27 19.51 8.53
CA LEU A 455 -17.60 19.87 9.04
C LEU A 455 -17.76 21.38 9.27
N LEU A 456 -16.65 22.14 9.25
CA LEU A 456 -16.65 23.59 9.37
C LEU A 456 -16.80 24.31 8.02
N ARG A 457 -17.22 23.58 6.98
CA ARG A 457 -17.52 24.19 5.68
C ARG A 457 -18.66 25.20 5.85
N GLU A 458 -18.44 26.42 5.36
CA GLU A 458 -19.29 27.58 5.64
C GLU A 458 -20.76 27.31 5.32
N GLU A 459 -21.04 26.76 4.14
CA GLU A 459 -22.40 26.48 3.68
C GLU A 459 -23.16 25.51 4.61
N PHE A 460 -22.44 24.58 5.24
CA PHE A 460 -23.00 23.61 6.19
C PHE A 460 -23.20 24.21 7.58
N VAL A 461 -22.26 25.03 8.04
CA VAL A 461 -22.38 25.76 9.32
C VAL A 461 -23.55 26.73 9.27
N GLU A 462 -23.71 27.45 8.17
CA GLU A 462 -24.84 28.36 7.97
C GLU A 462 -26.18 27.63 8.01
N PHE A 463 -26.31 26.53 7.26
CA PHE A 463 -27.51 25.72 7.26
C PHE A 463 -27.89 25.24 8.68
N LEU A 464 -26.92 24.74 9.44
CA LEU A 464 -27.18 24.30 10.81
C LEU A 464 -27.52 25.48 11.75
N ALA A 465 -26.88 26.64 11.58
CA ALA A 465 -27.15 27.83 12.38
C ALA A 465 -28.55 28.40 12.12
N GLU A 466 -28.99 28.44 10.87
CA GLU A 466 -30.32 28.93 10.45
C GLU A 466 -31.47 28.15 11.12
N SER A 467 -31.26 26.87 11.44
CA SER A 467 -32.28 26.06 12.13
C SER A 467 -32.56 26.48 13.58
N GLY A 468 -31.62 27.18 14.23
CA GLY A 468 -31.66 27.48 15.66
C GLY A 468 -31.54 26.25 16.59
N ALA A 469 -31.42 25.03 16.06
CA ALA A 469 -31.45 23.78 16.83
C ALA A 469 -30.18 23.52 17.67
N PHE A 470 -29.11 24.28 17.44
CA PHE A 470 -27.79 24.08 18.02
C PHE A 470 -27.28 25.30 18.82
N GLY A 471 -28.17 26.25 19.11
CA GLY A 471 -27.80 27.50 19.79
C GLY A 471 -27.05 28.48 18.88
N PRO A 472 -26.34 29.47 19.46
CA PRO A 472 -25.62 30.49 18.70
C PRO A 472 -24.54 29.89 17.77
N LYS A 473 -24.28 30.54 16.64
CA LYS A 473 -23.31 30.10 15.60
C LYS A 473 -21.92 29.79 16.19
N ASP A 474 -21.43 30.58 17.15
CA ASP A 474 -20.13 30.34 17.78
C ASP A 474 -20.09 29.02 18.58
N LYS A 475 -21.17 28.70 19.30
CA LYS A 475 -21.29 27.45 20.06
C LYS A 475 -21.42 26.24 19.15
N LEU A 476 -22.12 26.40 18.02
CA LEU A 476 -22.17 25.39 16.96
C LEU A 476 -20.76 25.13 16.39
N ILE A 477 -19.99 26.18 16.08
CA ILE A 477 -18.62 26.03 15.56
C ILE A 477 -17.71 25.33 16.56
N GLU A 478 -17.78 25.66 17.86
CA GLU A 478 -17.05 24.95 18.93
C GLU A 478 -17.43 23.46 18.98
N MET A 479 -18.72 23.15 18.92
CA MET A 479 -19.21 21.75 18.88
C MET A 479 -18.68 20.99 17.66
N LEU A 480 -18.72 21.60 16.47
CA LEU A 480 -18.24 20.96 15.24
C LEU A 480 -16.72 20.76 15.24
N LYS A 481 -15.95 21.68 15.83
CA LYS A 481 -14.50 21.52 16.05
C LYS A 481 -14.21 20.33 16.96
N GLU A 482 -14.93 20.20 18.08
CA GLU A 482 -14.80 19.07 19.00
C GLU A 482 -15.11 17.75 18.29
N ILE A 483 -16.24 17.67 17.58
CA ILE A 483 -16.63 16.47 16.82
C ILE A 483 -15.56 16.11 15.78
N GLN A 484 -15.05 17.09 15.03
CA GLN A 484 -14.04 16.84 14.01
C GLN A 484 -12.71 16.35 14.62
N TYR A 485 -12.31 16.88 15.77
CA TYR A 485 -11.14 16.41 16.50
C TYR A 485 -11.32 14.97 17.02
N ASP A 486 -12.47 14.67 17.60
CA ASP A 486 -12.77 13.33 18.10
C ASP A 486 -12.75 12.29 16.98
N LEU A 487 -13.46 12.58 15.87
CA LEU A 487 -13.51 11.70 14.71
C LEU A 487 -12.13 11.46 14.10
N ALA A 488 -11.27 12.49 14.13
CA ALA A 488 -9.92 12.41 13.61
C ALA A 488 -9.06 11.34 14.33
N LEU A 489 -9.38 10.98 15.57
CA LEU A 489 -8.68 9.95 16.36
C LEU A 489 -9.35 8.57 16.31
N SER A 490 -10.57 8.46 15.80
CA SER A 490 -11.39 7.24 15.87
C SER A 490 -10.68 5.99 15.31
N GLY A 491 -10.09 6.09 14.12
CA GLY A 491 -9.34 4.98 13.51
C GLY A 491 -8.11 4.58 14.32
N THR A 492 -7.36 5.57 14.83
CA THR A 492 -6.16 5.36 15.65
C THR A 492 -6.50 4.66 16.96
N PHE A 493 -7.62 5.01 17.61
CA PHE A 493 -8.07 4.30 18.81
C PHE A 493 -8.32 2.82 18.55
N VAL A 494 -8.96 2.47 17.43
CA VAL A 494 -9.18 1.06 17.06
C VAL A 494 -7.84 0.36 16.85
N ALA A 495 -6.92 0.96 16.08
CA ALA A 495 -5.60 0.40 15.84
C ALA A 495 -4.79 0.19 17.15
N GLN A 496 -4.77 1.18 18.04
CA GLN A 496 -4.12 1.07 19.36
C GLN A 496 -4.70 -0.08 20.18
N ARG A 497 -6.02 -0.27 20.15
CA ARG A 497 -6.67 -1.35 20.90
C ARG A 497 -6.38 -2.72 20.31
N VAL A 498 -6.37 -2.87 18.99
CA VAL A 498 -5.97 -4.12 18.33
C VAL A 498 -4.52 -4.45 18.66
N TYR A 499 -3.63 -3.46 18.58
CA TYR A 499 -2.23 -3.61 18.95
C TYR A 499 -2.07 -3.99 20.43
N ASP A 500 -2.80 -3.34 21.34
CA ASP A 500 -2.80 -3.68 22.76
C ASP A 500 -3.21 -5.14 22.99
N ILE A 501 -4.27 -5.61 22.34
CA ILE A 501 -4.77 -6.98 22.49
C ILE A 501 -3.77 -8.01 21.96
N LEU A 502 -3.24 -7.81 20.74
CA LEU A 502 -2.38 -8.79 20.09
C LEU A 502 -0.91 -8.64 20.51
N PHE A 503 -0.33 -7.46 20.33
CA PHE A 503 1.12 -7.28 20.21
C PHE A 503 1.77 -6.59 21.39
N SER A 504 1.00 -6.04 22.34
CA SER A 504 1.58 -5.41 23.52
C SER A 504 2.51 -6.36 24.29
N PRO A 505 3.58 -5.85 24.92
CA PRO A 505 4.52 -6.67 25.68
C PRO A 505 3.85 -7.54 26.76
N TRP A 506 2.78 -7.04 27.39
CA TRP A 506 2.05 -7.74 28.45
C TRP A 506 1.08 -8.81 27.95
N ASN A 507 0.64 -8.77 26.69
CA ASN A 507 -0.21 -9.81 26.10
C ASN A 507 0.57 -10.81 25.23
N ARG A 508 1.74 -10.44 24.70
CA ARG A 508 2.54 -11.30 23.81
C ARG A 508 2.80 -12.68 24.39
N GLU A 509 3.29 -12.79 25.63
CA GLU A 509 3.62 -14.09 26.25
C GLU A 509 2.37 -14.98 26.41
N LYS A 510 1.18 -14.39 26.58
CA LYS A 510 -0.07 -15.13 26.69
C LYS A 510 -0.45 -15.75 25.35
N TRP A 511 -0.29 -15.01 24.25
CA TRP A 511 -0.49 -15.53 22.90
C TRP A 511 0.49 -16.65 22.56
N ILE A 512 1.77 -16.50 22.88
CA ILE A 512 2.78 -17.56 22.69
C ILE A 512 2.38 -18.83 23.44
N LYS A 513 2.04 -18.73 24.73
CA LYS A 513 1.58 -19.89 25.53
C LYS A 513 0.30 -20.52 24.98
N TYR A 514 -0.65 -19.71 24.54
CA TYR A 514 -1.89 -20.19 23.93
C TYR A 514 -1.60 -20.97 22.63
N LEU A 515 -0.74 -20.46 21.76
CA LEU A 515 -0.34 -21.14 20.52
C LEU A 515 0.38 -22.46 20.80
N MET A 516 1.32 -22.46 21.75
CA MET A 516 2.02 -23.67 22.19
C MET A 516 1.04 -24.72 22.73
N GLY A 517 0.14 -24.33 23.63
CA GLY A 517 -0.80 -25.27 24.26
C GLY A 517 -1.88 -25.78 23.31
N LYS A 518 -2.47 -24.90 22.49
CA LYS A 518 -3.56 -25.26 21.57
C LYS A 518 -3.08 -26.06 20.37
N TYR A 519 -1.90 -25.72 19.84
CA TYR A 519 -1.38 -26.30 18.62
C TYR A 519 -0.19 -27.20 18.83
N ASP A 520 0.28 -27.44 20.06
CA ASP A 520 1.44 -28.28 20.35
C ASP A 520 2.65 -27.82 19.51
N LEU A 521 2.99 -26.54 19.66
CA LEU A 521 4.13 -25.89 19.03
C LEU A 521 5.25 -25.73 20.05
N THR A 522 6.51 -25.77 19.58
CA THR A 522 7.62 -25.28 20.39
C THR A 522 7.50 -23.76 20.59
N ARG A 523 8.21 -23.22 21.59
CA ARG A 523 8.26 -21.76 21.79
C ARG A 523 8.79 -21.03 20.56
N GLU A 524 9.85 -21.55 19.95
CA GLU A 524 10.45 -20.99 18.73
C GLU A 524 9.46 -20.97 17.57
N GLN A 525 8.72 -22.06 17.34
CA GLN A 525 7.67 -22.10 16.31
C GLN A 525 6.55 -21.09 16.58
N ALA A 526 6.11 -20.99 17.84
CA ALA A 526 5.06 -20.05 18.22
C ALA A 526 5.51 -18.59 18.04
N GLU A 527 6.73 -18.24 18.47
CA GLU A 527 7.31 -16.90 18.26
C GLU A 527 7.50 -16.60 16.77
N TYR A 528 8.00 -17.57 16.00
CA TYR A 528 8.22 -17.45 14.57
C TYR A 528 6.93 -17.15 13.77
N ILE A 529 5.82 -17.84 14.07
CA ILE A 529 4.54 -17.54 13.38
C ILE A 529 3.90 -16.25 13.90
N PHE A 530 4.06 -15.95 15.20
CA PHE A 530 3.48 -14.75 15.80
C PHE A 530 4.16 -13.48 15.27
N ASP A 531 5.46 -13.52 15.04
CA ASP A 531 6.22 -12.41 14.46
C ASP A 531 5.86 -12.19 12.98
N ARG A 532 5.10 -13.08 12.32
CA ARG A 532 4.65 -12.96 10.91
C ARG A 532 3.25 -12.36 10.72
N LEU A 533 2.70 -11.76 11.76
CA LEU A 533 1.42 -11.04 11.69
C LEU A 533 1.65 -9.57 12.04
N ASP A 534 1.42 -8.68 11.09
CA ASP A 534 1.52 -7.24 11.30
C ASP A 534 0.14 -6.59 11.30
N LEU A 535 -0.10 -5.66 12.23
CA LEU A 535 -1.16 -4.68 12.07
C LEU A 535 -0.77 -3.70 10.95
N LEU A 536 -1.72 -3.36 10.08
CA LEU A 536 -1.47 -2.49 8.94
C LEU A 536 -2.47 -1.33 8.91
N PRO A 537 -2.22 -0.22 9.64
CA PRO A 537 -3.04 0.98 9.53
C PRO A 537 -2.95 1.58 8.13
N ALA A 538 -4.10 1.77 7.49
CA ALA A 538 -4.20 2.25 6.11
C ALA A 538 -5.35 3.25 5.92
N SER A 539 -5.54 3.68 4.66
CA SER A 539 -6.57 4.67 4.31
C SER A 539 -6.47 5.95 5.14
N LYS A 540 -5.25 6.39 5.42
CA LYS A 540 -4.98 7.55 6.28
C LYS A 540 -5.40 8.87 5.62
N ARG A 541 -5.59 9.89 6.45
CA ARG A 541 -6.08 11.23 6.06
C ARG A 541 -5.16 12.34 6.52
N LYS A 542 -4.44 12.13 7.64
CA LYS A 542 -3.66 13.15 8.33
C LYS A 542 -2.33 12.57 8.78
N PRO A 543 -1.22 13.34 8.81
CA PRO A 543 0.08 12.84 9.25
C PRO A 543 0.06 12.09 10.59
N ILE A 544 -0.74 12.56 11.56
CA ILE A 544 -0.89 11.92 12.87
C ILE A 544 -1.39 10.47 12.81
N ASP A 545 -2.13 10.08 11.78
CA ASP A 545 -2.60 8.70 11.60
C ASP A 545 -1.42 7.74 11.41
N THR A 546 -0.29 8.24 10.88
CA THR A 546 0.99 7.52 10.79
C THR A 546 1.79 7.64 12.07
N LEU A 547 1.95 8.87 12.55
CA LEU A 547 2.88 9.16 13.63
C LEU A 547 2.42 8.56 14.96
N TYR A 548 1.12 8.42 15.21
CA TYR A 548 0.56 7.79 16.42
C TYR A 548 0.41 6.26 16.33
N THR A 549 0.88 5.65 15.23
CA THR A 549 0.83 4.21 15.03
C THR A 549 2.21 3.60 14.77
N PHE A 550 3.27 4.26 15.24
CA PHE A 550 4.62 3.70 15.19
C PHE A 550 4.78 2.61 16.25
N ALA A 551 5.33 1.48 15.81
CA ALA A 551 5.70 0.36 16.65
C ALA A 551 6.85 -0.39 15.97
N SER A 552 7.87 -0.78 16.74
CA SER A 552 9.03 -1.50 16.22
C SER A 552 8.74 -2.95 15.83
N LYS A 553 7.63 -3.52 16.32
CA LYS A 553 7.22 -4.91 16.10
C LYS A 553 5.78 -5.02 15.63
N ASN A 554 5.51 -5.99 14.75
CA ASN A 554 4.18 -6.37 14.30
C ASN A 554 3.34 -5.19 13.76
N MET A 555 4.00 -4.25 13.06
CA MET A 555 3.38 -3.04 12.54
C MET A 555 3.99 -2.66 11.20
N THR A 556 3.15 -2.55 10.17
CA THR A 556 3.52 -2.03 8.85
C THR A 556 2.54 -0.94 8.46
N ASN A 557 2.98 0.31 8.43
CA ASN A 557 2.13 1.45 8.07
C ASN A 557 2.02 1.60 6.54
N THR A 558 0.81 1.57 5.98
CA THR A 558 0.61 1.62 4.51
C THR A 558 -0.07 2.90 4.03
N GLU A 559 0.49 3.51 2.99
CA GLU A 559 0.22 4.92 2.69
C GLU A 559 0.08 5.26 1.21
N PHE A 560 -0.84 6.18 0.91
CA PHE A 560 -0.96 6.77 -0.42
C PHE A 560 0.17 7.78 -0.70
N PRO A 561 0.56 7.99 -1.97
CA PRO A 561 1.67 8.89 -2.32
C PRO A 561 1.53 10.33 -1.83
N ASN A 562 0.31 10.87 -1.78
CA ASN A 562 0.05 12.22 -1.26
C ASN A 562 0.11 12.29 0.27
N HIS A 563 -0.27 11.21 0.95
CA HIS A 563 -0.14 11.10 2.40
C HIS A 563 1.33 11.03 2.80
N GLN A 564 2.14 10.31 2.03
CA GLN A 564 3.59 10.27 2.23
C GLN A 564 4.22 11.66 2.22
N LEU A 565 3.81 12.50 1.26
CA LEU A 565 4.24 13.88 1.18
C LEU A 565 3.77 14.71 2.38
N ALA A 566 2.55 14.50 2.86
CA ALA A 566 2.02 15.21 4.02
C ALA A 566 2.82 14.89 5.30
N VAL A 567 3.17 13.61 5.50
CA VAL A 567 3.99 13.17 6.64
C VAL A 567 5.42 13.71 6.51
N GLN A 568 6.02 13.67 5.31
CA GLN A 568 7.34 14.30 5.07
C GLN A 568 7.31 15.80 5.36
N LYS A 569 6.25 16.52 5.00
CA LYS A 569 6.10 17.95 5.32
C LYS A 569 5.95 18.21 6.81
N GLU A 570 5.28 17.32 7.54
CA GLU A 570 5.21 17.40 9.00
C GLU A 570 6.60 17.23 9.63
N TYR A 571 7.37 16.25 9.15
CA TYR A 571 8.74 15.97 9.58
C TYR A 571 9.69 17.14 9.35
N MET A 572 9.51 17.91 8.27
CA MET A 572 10.35 19.06 7.93
C MET A 572 10.07 20.30 8.79
N LYS A 573 9.09 20.28 9.70
CA LYS A 573 8.85 21.41 10.60
C LYS A 573 10.01 21.56 11.60
N PRO A 574 10.46 22.79 11.94
CA PRO A 574 11.63 23.00 12.80
C PRO A 574 11.56 22.32 14.18
N ASP A 575 10.38 22.24 14.77
CA ASP A 575 10.18 21.70 16.12
C ASP A 575 9.86 20.19 16.13
N PHE A 576 9.85 19.53 14.97
CA PHE A 576 9.51 18.12 14.88
C PHE A 576 10.64 17.22 15.40
N LYS A 577 10.31 16.31 16.32
CA LYS A 577 11.23 15.28 16.81
C LYS A 577 10.67 13.89 16.54
N LEU A 578 11.35 13.14 15.68
CA LEU A 578 10.93 11.80 15.30
C LEU A 578 10.89 10.83 16.49
N ASP A 579 11.82 10.99 17.43
CA ASP A 579 11.97 10.08 18.57
C ASP A 579 10.82 10.21 19.59
N ASP A 580 10.09 11.34 19.59
CA ASP A 580 8.90 11.52 20.43
C ASP A 580 7.76 10.53 20.05
N TYR A 581 7.81 9.99 18.83
CA TYR A 581 6.83 9.05 18.29
C TYR A 581 7.25 7.58 18.40
N ALA A 582 8.39 7.26 19.03
CA ALA A 582 8.79 5.87 19.24
C ALA A 582 7.73 5.13 20.09
N GLU A 583 7.29 3.96 19.62
CA GLU A 583 6.22 3.16 20.26
C GLU A 583 4.94 3.96 20.54
N SER A 584 4.63 4.97 19.72
CA SER A 584 3.46 5.83 19.89
C SER A 584 2.12 5.08 19.88
N ILE A 585 2.07 3.89 19.28
CA ILE A 585 0.90 3.01 19.34
C ILE A 585 0.52 2.61 20.79
N LEU A 586 1.49 2.61 21.72
CA LEU A 586 1.30 2.28 23.14
C LEU A 586 1.09 3.53 24.01
N GLN A 587 1.28 4.73 23.47
CA GLN A 587 1.11 5.97 24.21
C GLN A 587 -0.37 6.34 24.30
N SER A 588 -0.80 6.84 25.46
CA SER A 588 -2.19 7.28 25.66
C SER A 588 -2.54 8.46 24.76
N LEU A 589 -3.67 8.36 24.05
CA LEU A 589 -4.30 9.47 23.34
C LEU A 589 -5.27 10.22 24.25
N ASP A 590 -5.94 11.27 23.72
CA ASP A 590 -6.91 12.06 24.50
C ASP A 590 -8.11 11.22 24.99
N GLU A 591 -8.11 10.90 26.28
CA GLU A 591 -9.16 10.13 26.94
C GLU A 591 -10.53 10.83 26.92
N LYS A 592 -10.56 12.17 26.86
CA LYS A 592 -11.83 12.91 26.75
C LYS A 592 -12.45 12.70 25.37
N ALA A 593 -11.63 12.71 24.32
CA ALA A 593 -12.08 12.39 22.97
C ALA A 593 -12.63 10.97 22.90
N LEU A 594 -11.91 10.00 23.48
CA LEU A 594 -12.39 8.62 23.55
C LEU A 594 -13.74 8.52 24.26
N LYS A 595 -13.88 9.14 25.44
CA LYS A 595 -15.13 9.14 26.21
C LYS A 595 -16.29 9.71 25.40
N ARG A 596 -16.11 10.87 24.74
CA ARG A 596 -17.13 11.48 23.88
C ARG A 596 -17.51 10.58 22.70
N LEU A 597 -16.53 9.94 22.06
CA LEU A 597 -16.81 8.99 20.98
C LEU A 597 -17.67 7.82 21.45
N MET A 598 -17.34 7.25 22.62
CA MET A 598 -18.05 6.13 23.23
C MET A 598 -19.47 6.47 23.70
N GLU A 599 -19.68 7.70 24.19
CA GLU A 599 -20.98 8.15 24.69
C GLU A 599 -21.93 8.58 23.56
N ARG A 600 -21.39 9.14 22.47
CA ARG A 600 -22.18 9.81 21.43
C ARG A 600 -22.39 8.96 20.18
N PHE A 601 -21.51 8.00 19.86
CA PHE A 601 -21.51 7.35 18.55
C PHE A 601 -21.52 5.83 18.63
N GLU A 602 -22.70 5.24 18.43
CA GLU A 602 -22.92 3.79 18.49
C GLU A 602 -22.03 3.00 17.53
N ASP A 603 -21.84 3.48 16.29
CA ASP A 603 -21.00 2.80 15.31
C ASP A 603 -19.52 2.84 15.67
N PHE A 604 -19.07 3.81 16.45
CA PHE A 604 -17.71 3.81 17.03
C PHE A 604 -17.60 2.78 18.15
N VAL A 605 -18.59 2.70 19.05
CA VAL A 605 -18.62 1.67 20.11
C VAL A 605 -18.53 0.26 19.49
N LYS A 606 -19.28 0.01 18.41
CA LYS A 606 -19.24 -1.24 17.65
C LYS A 606 -17.87 -1.54 17.04
N ALA A 607 -17.14 -0.51 16.60
CA ALA A 607 -15.78 -0.65 16.08
C ALA A 607 -14.76 -0.91 17.20
N TYR A 608 -14.90 -0.21 18.32
CA TYR A 608 -13.88 -0.12 19.35
C TYR A 608 -14.00 -1.21 20.42
N GLU A 609 -15.20 -1.67 20.75
CA GLU A 609 -15.37 -2.74 21.76
C GLU A 609 -15.16 -4.14 21.18
N ALA A 610 -14.79 -5.06 22.06
CA ALA A 610 -14.78 -6.48 21.74
C ALA A 610 -16.20 -7.02 21.51
N SER A 611 -16.32 -8.02 20.64
CA SER A 611 -17.55 -8.80 20.48
C SER A 611 -17.61 -9.94 21.51
N PRO A 612 -18.77 -10.58 21.71
CA PRO A 612 -18.89 -11.76 22.58
C PRO A 612 -17.91 -12.89 22.23
N GLU A 613 -17.72 -13.15 20.93
CA GLU A 613 -16.83 -14.20 20.42
C GLU A 613 -15.37 -13.85 20.71
N LEU A 614 -14.99 -12.58 20.53
CA LEU A 614 -13.64 -12.11 20.90
C LEU A 614 -13.43 -12.24 22.41
N ASN A 615 -14.38 -11.82 23.24
CA ASN A 615 -14.26 -11.95 24.69
C ASN A 615 -14.11 -13.41 25.15
N GLU A 616 -14.77 -14.36 24.48
CA GLU A 616 -14.55 -15.78 24.73
C GLU A 616 -13.12 -16.23 24.39
N LEU A 617 -12.59 -15.78 23.26
CA LEU A 617 -11.21 -16.05 22.87
C LEU A 617 -10.21 -15.44 23.87
N LEU A 618 -10.39 -14.18 24.27
CA LEU A 618 -9.52 -13.51 25.23
C LEU A 618 -9.46 -14.24 26.58
N ARG A 619 -10.62 -14.75 27.06
CA ARG A 619 -10.65 -15.60 28.26
C ARG A 619 -9.85 -16.89 28.10
N LYS A 620 -9.93 -17.56 26.93
CA LYS A 620 -9.16 -18.78 26.64
C LYS A 620 -7.65 -18.51 26.60
N VAL A 621 -7.24 -17.32 26.17
CA VAL A 621 -5.83 -16.89 26.11
C VAL A 621 -5.32 -16.44 27.49
N GLY A 622 -6.21 -16.11 28.43
CA GLY A 622 -5.85 -15.57 29.75
C GLY A 622 -5.68 -14.05 29.77
N ILE A 623 -6.32 -13.33 28.83
CA ILE A 623 -6.40 -11.87 28.81
C ILE A 623 -7.62 -11.45 29.61
N THR A 624 -7.41 -10.73 30.72
CA THR A 624 -8.43 -10.39 31.73
C THR A 624 -8.88 -8.93 31.69
N LYS A 625 -8.21 -8.08 30.92
CA LYS A 625 -8.59 -6.67 30.74
C LYS A 625 -9.95 -6.59 30.06
N ASP A 626 -10.80 -5.68 30.51
CA ASP A 626 -12.10 -5.44 29.91
C ASP A 626 -11.97 -4.57 28.65
N TYR A 627 -12.43 -5.11 27.52
CA TYR A 627 -12.46 -4.44 26.22
C TYR A 627 -13.88 -4.11 25.77
N GLY A 628 -14.87 -4.19 26.67
CA GLY A 628 -16.29 -4.05 26.37
C GLY A 628 -16.88 -5.30 25.71
N ASN A 629 -18.17 -5.25 25.38
CA ASN A 629 -18.89 -6.40 24.82
C ASN A 629 -19.94 -5.99 23.76
N ARG A 630 -19.90 -4.74 23.29
CA ARG A 630 -20.84 -4.18 22.32
C ARG A 630 -20.26 -4.14 20.89
N GLY A 631 -19.13 -4.81 20.66
CA GLY A 631 -18.53 -4.95 19.35
C GLY A 631 -19.40 -5.76 18.38
N VAL A 632 -19.21 -5.55 17.07
CA VAL A 632 -19.95 -6.25 16.02
C VAL A 632 -19.68 -7.76 16.09
N LYS A 633 -20.74 -8.57 16.17
CA LYS A 633 -20.66 -10.03 16.09
C LYS A 633 -20.23 -10.50 14.70
N VAL A 634 -19.68 -11.71 14.63
CA VAL A 634 -19.14 -12.27 13.38
C VAL A 634 -20.21 -12.35 12.29
N GLU A 635 -21.41 -12.85 12.61
CA GLU A 635 -22.53 -12.97 11.68
C GLU A 635 -23.04 -11.62 11.15
N ASP A 636 -22.78 -10.53 11.87
CA ASP A 636 -23.27 -9.18 11.56
C ASP A 636 -22.25 -8.32 10.78
N TRP A 637 -21.04 -8.82 10.52
CA TRP A 637 -20.05 -8.10 9.70
C TRP A 637 -20.59 -7.63 8.34
N PRO A 638 -21.40 -8.42 7.59
CA PRO A 638 -21.96 -7.96 6.32
C PRO A 638 -22.91 -6.79 6.46
N ASN A 639 -23.48 -6.58 7.65
CA ASN A 639 -24.46 -5.53 7.93
C ASN A 639 -23.82 -4.25 8.46
N TYR A 640 -22.56 -4.31 8.91
CA TYR A 640 -21.87 -3.16 9.47
C TYR A 640 -21.66 -2.07 8.41
N GLY A 641 -22.04 -0.83 8.72
CA GLY A 641 -22.12 0.29 7.78
C GLY A 641 -20.85 0.51 6.95
N PRO A 642 -19.66 0.63 7.58
CA PRO A 642 -18.39 0.74 6.87
C PRO A 642 -18.10 -0.42 5.90
N CYS A 643 -18.42 -1.66 6.30
CA CYS A 643 -18.24 -2.86 5.47
C CYS A 643 -19.11 -2.81 4.22
N ARG A 644 -20.41 -2.55 4.38
CA ARG A 644 -21.36 -2.43 3.25
C ARG A 644 -20.93 -1.36 2.26
N LYS A 645 -20.59 -0.16 2.75
CA LYS A 645 -20.16 0.97 1.90
C LYS A 645 -18.91 0.59 1.10
N THR A 646 -17.88 0.04 1.74
CA THR A 646 -16.62 -0.26 1.07
C THR A 646 -16.71 -1.47 0.14
N MET A 647 -17.45 -2.52 0.50
CA MET A 647 -17.69 -3.64 -0.40
C MET A 647 -18.38 -3.19 -1.69
N LYS A 648 -19.40 -2.32 -1.58
CA LYS A 648 -20.06 -1.75 -2.77
C LYS A 648 -19.07 -0.98 -3.65
N GLU A 649 -18.22 -0.15 -3.06
CA GLU A 649 -17.20 0.58 -3.80
C GLU A 649 -16.19 -0.35 -4.51
N PHE A 650 -15.68 -1.37 -3.81
CA PHE A 650 -14.72 -2.32 -4.37
C PHE A 650 -15.33 -3.19 -5.47
N THR A 651 -16.56 -3.67 -5.28
CA THR A 651 -17.28 -4.41 -6.33
C THR A 651 -17.49 -3.57 -7.57
N ASN A 652 -17.92 -2.31 -7.43
CA ASN A 652 -18.12 -1.43 -8.57
C ASN A 652 -16.81 -1.14 -9.32
N ALA A 653 -15.71 -0.92 -8.58
CA ALA A 653 -14.41 -0.69 -9.19
C ALA A 653 -13.88 -1.93 -9.92
N TYR A 654 -14.09 -3.12 -9.35
CA TYR A 654 -13.74 -4.39 -9.99
C TYR A 654 -14.52 -4.60 -11.30
N LEU A 655 -15.84 -4.40 -11.28
CA LEU A 655 -16.68 -4.55 -12.47
C LEU A 655 -16.28 -3.57 -13.59
N ALA A 656 -16.02 -2.31 -13.25
CA ALA A 656 -15.56 -1.31 -14.21
C ALA A 656 -14.20 -1.67 -14.83
N PHE A 657 -13.26 -2.20 -14.04
CA PHE A 657 -11.98 -2.65 -14.56
C PHE A 657 -12.14 -3.88 -15.47
N ARG A 658 -12.94 -4.86 -15.05
CA ARG A 658 -13.28 -6.04 -15.85
C ARG A 658 -13.87 -5.67 -17.20
N GLU A 659 -14.76 -4.69 -17.27
CA GLU A 659 -15.31 -4.20 -18.54
C GLU A 659 -14.24 -3.64 -19.48
N LYS A 660 -13.29 -2.84 -18.96
CA LYS A 660 -12.16 -2.33 -19.76
C LYS A 660 -11.29 -3.47 -20.30
N VAL A 661 -10.97 -4.45 -19.44
CA VAL A 661 -10.16 -5.62 -19.83
C VAL A 661 -10.87 -6.46 -20.89
N LEU A 662 -12.17 -6.72 -20.72
CA LEU A 662 -12.98 -7.43 -21.71
C LEU A 662 -13.03 -6.70 -23.06
N ALA A 663 -13.16 -5.37 -23.05
CA ALA A 663 -13.12 -4.58 -24.28
C ALA A 663 -11.79 -4.78 -25.03
N ALA A 664 -10.66 -4.79 -24.32
CA ALA A 664 -9.35 -5.06 -24.91
C ALA A 664 -9.25 -6.49 -25.50
N ILE A 665 -9.75 -7.51 -24.82
CA ILE A 665 -9.75 -8.89 -25.36
C ILE A 665 -10.66 -9.00 -26.60
N LYS A 666 -11.82 -8.34 -26.62
CA LYS A 666 -12.72 -8.33 -27.78
C LYS A 666 -12.11 -7.62 -28.99
N GLU A 667 -11.32 -6.58 -28.78
CA GLU A 667 -10.54 -5.92 -29.83
C GLU A 667 -9.52 -6.90 -30.43
N ILE A 668 -8.74 -7.57 -29.58
CA ILE A 668 -7.76 -8.58 -30.00
C ILE A 668 -8.42 -9.73 -30.75
N LYS A 669 -9.56 -10.23 -30.26
CA LYS A 669 -10.34 -11.28 -30.92
C LYS A 669 -10.65 -10.91 -32.38
N LYS A 670 -11.11 -9.69 -32.62
CA LYS A 670 -11.41 -9.18 -33.97
C LYS A 670 -10.17 -9.11 -34.84
N GLU A 671 -9.05 -8.67 -34.30
CA GLU A 671 -7.77 -8.59 -35.02
C GLU A 671 -7.20 -9.96 -35.39
N LEU A 672 -7.40 -10.97 -34.54
CA LEU A 672 -6.96 -12.34 -34.78
C LEU A 672 -7.92 -13.13 -35.69
N GLY A 673 -9.12 -12.61 -35.97
CA GLY A 673 -10.13 -13.29 -36.78
C GLY A 673 -10.73 -14.54 -36.12
N ILE A 674 -10.80 -14.56 -34.78
CA ILE A 674 -11.29 -15.70 -33.96
C ILE A 674 -12.72 -15.45 -33.46
#